data_AF-A0AA42SEI2-F1
#
_entry.id   AF-A0AA42SEI2-F1
#
_cell.length_a   1.000
_cell.length_b   1.000
_cell.length_c   1.000
_cell.angle_alpha   90.00
_cell.angle_beta   90.00
_cell.angle_gamma   90.00
#
_symmetry.space_group_name_H-M   'P 1'
#
loop_
_entity.id
_entity.type
_entity.pdbx_description
1 polymer ?
#
loop_
_entity_poly.entity_id
_entity_poly.type
_entity_poly.pdbx_seq_one_letter_code
_entity_poly.pdbx_strand_id
1 'polypeptide(L)'
;MGLRSLDSLPQWKTACLRYRYDISRFSIEGLGMEYTGQQEELFNSVAFDGSRTTVASGHGCFAKGTPIMLDTGEVIPVEKVTINHFLMGDDGQSRREVLYLERGSEEMYRFTYSDGTQHTFNASHILCLMHVESRRTREVTVRMWDKLTPFEKARYGVYRLKPDRSAVDVSDRYEICTIQNAENLGKGDYYGFLVDGNHKFLSGDGFVFHNTGKTRSAGVVALWHLCFFPHSVMMFSAPQIQQLRKLVWKEIEICLSLMRNGRLAWLADYITVLAESVYIKGHQKTWHVYAKTAPKGNPQALAGNHGDYLLIWVDEACAVDDGVFDVLVGALTHADNRMVLTSQPARPAGFFYDTHHRLSIQAGGIWNNLTFSSEDTGLVSEKKIIEALIQYGSREDPQYMIRIRGLFPDLAGEFLVTNRMAEYAFKGKSLGAETHAKYGYFILVDVGGGVGRDDSTIAIAKVWGTAQWGPHARRAELTKIPLCKNNDDIHELTAHIQECLIEYPNATILLDSNGAGAGLAQNLKSLGIFFKPMHWGGQCFSNANRKEYVNKRAQAYVCLSRAIQQGRFKIRTMFLKSKVIQQLTRVPYTFDEQARFKILSKEEMRRKGISSPDIVDTFAFIFLEGTMYTPADNGVNLDPESYGHGEGANTVGTPASTLEQASAVADLLS
;
A
#
# COMPACT_ATOMS: atom_id res chain seq x y z
N MET A 1 -5.60 -43.28 -29.31
CA MET A 1 -5.83 -43.90 -27.98
C MET A 1 -5.84 -42.78 -26.96
N GLY A 2 -6.89 -42.65 -26.15
CA GLY A 2 -6.93 -41.66 -25.06
C GLY A 2 -5.91 -41.98 -23.97
N LEU A 3 -5.44 -40.96 -23.24
CA LEU A 3 -4.60 -41.15 -22.07
C LEU A 3 -5.33 -41.99 -21.01
N ARG A 4 -4.62 -42.88 -20.32
CA ARG A 4 -5.17 -43.60 -19.16
C ARG A 4 -5.48 -42.61 -18.04
N SER A 5 -6.41 -42.94 -17.14
CA SER A 5 -6.68 -42.05 -16.00
C SER A 5 -5.42 -41.85 -15.15
N LEU A 6 -5.14 -40.62 -14.74
CA LEU A 6 -3.91 -40.23 -14.06
C LEU A 6 -3.66 -41.03 -12.77
N ASP A 7 -4.70 -41.22 -11.99
CA ASP A 7 -4.73 -41.94 -10.71
C ASP A 7 -4.46 -43.45 -10.85
N SER A 8 -4.61 -44.01 -12.05
CA SER A 8 -4.29 -45.40 -12.35
C SER A 8 -2.79 -45.64 -12.59
N LEU A 9 -1.99 -44.58 -12.79
CA LEU A 9 -0.59 -44.71 -13.19
C LEU A 9 0.33 -45.00 -11.98
N PRO A 10 1.20 -46.03 -12.04
CA PRO A 10 2.17 -46.31 -10.98
C PRO A 10 3.10 -45.12 -10.69
N GLN A 11 3.58 -44.43 -11.71
CA GLN A 11 4.43 -43.25 -11.55
C GLN A 11 3.74 -42.08 -10.85
N TRP A 12 2.42 -41.94 -10.99
CA TRP A 12 1.65 -40.93 -10.26
C TRP A 12 1.57 -41.25 -8.78
N LYS A 13 1.37 -42.53 -8.42
CA LYS A 13 1.41 -42.98 -7.02
C LYS A 13 2.77 -42.68 -6.37
N THR A 14 3.86 -42.94 -7.08
CA THR A 14 5.22 -42.60 -6.62
C THR A 14 5.42 -41.09 -6.44
N ALA A 15 4.91 -40.27 -7.37
CA ALA A 15 4.96 -38.82 -7.24
C ALA A 15 4.15 -38.32 -6.02
N CYS A 16 2.95 -38.88 -5.80
CA CYS A 16 2.14 -38.55 -4.64
C CYS A 16 2.86 -38.85 -3.32
N LEU A 17 3.51 -40.01 -3.19
CA LEU A 17 4.29 -40.36 -1.99
C LEU A 17 5.40 -39.34 -1.68
N ARG A 18 5.89 -38.62 -2.68
CA ARG A 18 7.01 -37.68 -2.53
C ARG A 18 6.59 -36.23 -2.32
N TYR A 19 5.50 -35.78 -2.93
CA TYR A 19 5.13 -34.35 -2.97
C TYR A 19 3.81 -34.01 -2.28
N ARG A 20 2.94 -35.00 -2.04
CA ARG A 20 1.57 -34.74 -1.58
C ARG A 20 1.51 -33.94 -0.28
N TYR A 21 2.48 -34.09 0.62
CA TYR A 21 2.53 -33.39 1.90
C TYR A 21 3.78 -32.54 2.06
N ASP A 22 4.43 -32.17 0.95
CA ASP A 22 5.68 -31.41 0.93
C ASP A 22 5.68 -30.43 -0.26
N ILE A 23 4.95 -29.33 -0.09
CA ILE A 23 4.81 -28.26 -1.10
C ILE A 23 6.17 -27.60 -1.39
N SER A 24 7.01 -27.46 -0.36
CA SER A 24 8.37 -26.95 -0.47
C SER A 24 9.22 -27.80 -1.42
N ARG A 25 9.22 -29.11 -1.23
CA ARG A 25 9.91 -30.04 -2.13
C ARG A 25 9.31 -30.08 -3.52
N PHE A 26 7.99 -29.98 -3.65
CA PHE A 26 7.35 -29.82 -4.96
C PHE A 26 7.83 -28.56 -5.68
N SER A 27 7.94 -27.44 -4.96
CA SER A 27 8.41 -26.17 -5.51
C SER A 27 9.86 -26.29 -6.02
N ILE A 28 10.77 -26.80 -5.19
CA ILE A 28 12.19 -26.92 -5.55
C ILE A 28 12.39 -27.95 -6.65
N GLU A 29 11.94 -29.18 -6.41
CA GLU A 29 12.34 -30.29 -7.25
C GLU A 29 11.33 -30.50 -8.42
N GLY A 30 10.06 -30.17 -8.24
CA GLY A 30 8.99 -30.32 -9.25
C GLY A 30 8.87 -29.11 -10.18
N LEU A 31 9.06 -27.90 -9.65
CA LEU A 31 8.97 -26.65 -10.41
C LEU A 31 10.32 -25.98 -10.64
N GLY A 32 11.41 -26.43 -10.00
CA GLY A 32 12.71 -25.77 -10.14
C GLY A 32 12.77 -24.39 -9.49
N MET A 33 11.90 -24.12 -8.51
CA MET A 33 11.74 -22.80 -7.90
C MET A 33 12.52 -22.66 -6.60
N GLU A 34 13.08 -21.47 -6.37
CA GLU A 34 13.49 -21.02 -5.03
C GLU A 34 12.32 -20.25 -4.39
N TYR A 35 12.19 -20.31 -3.05
CA TYR A 35 11.13 -19.64 -2.30
C TYR A 35 11.68 -18.97 -1.03
N THR A 36 10.96 -18.00 -0.46
CA THR A 36 11.34 -17.27 0.76
C THR A 36 10.90 -18.01 2.03
N GLY A 37 11.48 -17.69 3.19
CA GLY A 37 11.06 -18.30 4.47
C GLY A 37 9.57 -18.08 4.79
N GLN A 38 9.00 -16.93 4.44
CA GLN A 38 7.56 -16.68 4.57
C GLN A 38 6.72 -17.58 3.63
N GLN A 39 7.23 -17.88 2.43
CA GLN A 39 6.57 -18.84 1.55
C GLN A 39 6.67 -20.26 2.10
N GLU A 40 7.78 -20.62 2.73
CA GLU A 40 7.96 -21.91 3.41
C GLU A 40 6.98 -22.10 4.57
N GLU A 41 6.81 -21.10 5.43
CA GLU A 41 5.83 -21.13 6.52
C GLU A 41 4.40 -21.32 5.99
N LEU A 42 4.05 -20.60 4.93
CA LEU A 42 2.77 -20.77 4.23
C LEU A 42 2.62 -22.19 3.67
N PHE A 43 3.62 -22.70 2.97
CA PHE A 43 3.62 -24.04 2.37
C PHE A 43 3.46 -25.14 3.43
N ASN A 44 4.22 -25.06 4.52
CA ASN A 44 4.15 -26.01 5.62
C ASN A 44 2.80 -25.95 6.35
N SER A 45 2.23 -24.74 6.48
CA SER A 45 0.91 -24.54 7.08
C SER A 45 -0.22 -25.17 6.26
N VAL A 46 -0.09 -25.20 4.93
CA VAL A 46 -1.13 -25.73 4.03
C VAL A 46 -1.02 -27.25 3.80
N ALA A 47 0.20 -27.80 3.83
CA ALA A 47 0.49 -29.12 3.27
C ALA A 47 -0.31 -30.29 3.87
N PHE A 48 -0.68 -30.25 5.16
CA PHE A 48 -1.35 -31.36 5.84
C PHE A 48 -2.88 -31.37 5.66
N ASP A 49 -3.50 -32.54 5.85
CA ASP A 49 -4.95 -32.74 5.72
C ASP A 49 -5.72 -31.95 6.79
N GLY A 50 -6.83 -31.32 6.41
CA GLY A 50 -7.64 -30.54 7.35
C GLY A 50 -7.09 -29.14 7.66
N SER A 51 -6.01 -28.72 7.01
CA SER A 51 -5.33 -27.45 7.34
C SER A 51 -6.25 -26.22 7.24
N ARG A 52 -6.05 -25.30 8.18
CA ARG A 52 -6.72 -24.00 8.26
C ARG A 52 -5.65 -22.93 8.40
N THR A 53 -5.27 -22.30 7.30
CA THR A 53 -4.16 -21.33 7.25
C THR A 53 -4.71 -19.93 7.08
N THR A 54 -4.20 -18.97 7.83
CA THR A 54 -4.56 -17.55 7.67
C THR A 54 -3.30 -16.67 7.69
N VAL A 55 -3.22 -15.67 6.81
CA VAL A 55 -2.00 -14.85 6.58
C VAL A 55 -2.31 -13.35 6.50
N ALA A 56 -1.52 -12.52 7.20
CA ALA A 56 -1.52 -11.04 7.12
C ALA A 56 -0.19 -10.45 6.54
N SER A 57 -0.16 -9.51 5.54
CA SER A 57 1.13 -9.02 4.88
C SER A 57 1.13 -7.73 3.93
N GLY A 58 2.33 -7.20 3.44
CA GLY A 58 2.62 -6.00 2.53
C GLY A 58 3.43 -6.18 1.14
N HIS A 59 3.92 -5.16 0.33
CA HIS A 59 4.38 -5.21 -1.16
C HIS A 59 5.77 -4.51 -1.64
N GLY A 60 6.36 -4.65 -2.91
CA GLY A 60 7.71 -4.08 -3.46
C GLY A 60 8.01 -3.82 -5.05
N CYS A 61 9.08 -3.07 -5.57
CA CYS A 61 9.26 -2.32 -6.94
C CYS A 61 10.68 -1.86 -7.62
N PHE A 62 10.87 -0.73 -8.43
CA PHE A 62 12.13 -0.23 -9.19
C PHE A 62 12.53 1.28 -9.08
N ALA A 63 13.73 1.79 -9.44
CA ALA A 63 14.07 3.26 -9.40
C ALA A 63 13.45 4.17 -10.48
N LYS A 64 13.28 5.48 -10.20
CA LYS A 64 12.83 6.49 -11.20
C LYS A 64 13.72 6.54 -12.45
N GLY A 65 13.11 6.77 -13.62
CA GLY A 65 13.83 6.94 -14.88
C GLY A 65 14.29 5.63 -15.52
N THR A 66 14.14 4.50 -14.83
CA THR A 66 14.44 3.17 -15.37
C THR A 66 13.71 2.98 -16.70
N PRO A 67 14.41 2.72 -17.82
CA PRO A 67 13.79 2.60 -19.13
C PRO A 67 13.07 1.26 -19.25
N ILE A 68 11.80 1.30 -19.63
CA ILE A 68 10.93 0.14 -19.81
C ILE A 68 10.47 0.08 -21.26
N MET A 69 10.58 -1.08 -21.88
CA MET A 69 10.20 -1.29 -23.28
C MET A 69 8.70 -1.62 -23.38
N LEU A 70 7.97 -0.82 -24.14
CA LEU A 70 6.60 -1.12 -24.56
C LEU A 70 6.59 -2.23 -25.61
N ASP A 71 5.46 -2.90 -25.77
CA ASP A 71 5.24 -3.92 -26.80
C ASP A 71 5.41 -3.38 -28.23
N THR A 72 5.25 -2.07 -28.42
CA THR A 72 5.52 -1.35 -29.67
C THR A 72 7.02 -1.21 -29.97
N GLY A 73 7.90 -1.52 -29.03
CA GLY A 73 9.33 -1.22 -29.07
C GLY A 73 9.69 0.20 -28.63
N GLU A 74 8.70 1.06 -28.35
CA GLU A 74 8.94 2.37 -27.73
C GLU A 74 9.47 2.19 -26.30
N VAL A 75 10.45 3.00 -25.91
CA VAL A 75 11.02 2.97 -24.55
C VAL A 75 10.52 4.17 -23.77
N ILE A 76 9.86 3.90 -22.64
CA ILE A 76 9.37 4.92 -21.72
C ILE A 76 9.99 4.76 -20.33
N PRO A 77 10.19 5.84 -19.57
CA PRO A 77 10.66 5.73 -18.20
C PRO A 77 9.57 5.11 -17.29
N VAL A 78 9.98 4.29 -16.31
CA VAL A 78 9.12 3.50 -15.42
C VAL A 78 8.02 4.33 -14.73
N GLU A 79 8.27 5.59 -14.38
CA GLU A 79 7.29 6.45 -13.74
C GLU A 79 6.16 6.89 -14.68
N LYS A 80 6.35 6.77 -15.99
CA LYS A 80 5.32 7.03 -17.02
C LYS A 80 4.54 5.77 -17.40
N VAL A 81 4.91 4.60 -16.89
CA VAL A 81 4.13 3.38 -17.12
C VAL A 81 2.75 3.53 -16.46
N THR A 82 1.71 3.18 -17.22
CA THR A 82 0.31 3.22 -16.80
C THR A 82 -0.35 1.86 -17.06
N ILE A 83 -1.52 1.61 -16.46
CA ILE A 83 -2.29 0.38 -16.69
C ILE A 83 -2.80 0.23 -18.13
N ASN A 84 -2.74 1.29 -18.93
CA ASN A 84 -3.13 1.26 -20.34
C ASN A 84 -1.95 0.86 -21.25
N HIS A 85 -0.74 0.75 -20.71
CA HIS A 85 0.44 0.35 -21.46
C HIS A 85 0.59 -1.17 -21.45
N PHE A 86 1.23 -1.65 -22.51
CA PHE A 86 1.65 -3.02 -22.64
C PHE A 86 3.16 -3.04 -22.82
N LEU A 87 3.83 -3.92 -22.09
CA LEU A 87 5.28 -4.01 -22.08
C LEU A 87 5.74 -5.16 -22.98
N MET A 88 6.99 -5.07 -23.43
CA MET A 88 7.64 -6.12 -24.17
C MET A 88 8.03 -7.26 -23.22
N GLY A 89 7.61 -8.49 -23.54
CA GLY A 89 8.02 -9.70 -22.85
C GLY A 89 9.50 -9.98 -23.04
N ASP A 90 10.07 -10.79 -22.15
CA ASP A 90 11.49 -11.15 -22.12
C ASP A 90 12.03 -11.82 -23.39
N ASP A 91 11.15 -12.43 -24.18
CA ASP A 91 11.45 -13.01 -25.49
C ASP A 91 11.49 -11.98 -26.64
N GLY A 92 11.18 -10.71 -26.34
CA GLY A 92 11.12 -9.61 -27.29
C GLY A 92 10.02 -9.74 -28.35
N GLN A 93 9.03 -10.61 -28.12
CA GLN A 93 7.94 -10.91 -29.04
C GLN A 93 6.59 -10.87 -28.35
N SER A 94 6.51 -11.42 -27.14
CA SER A 94 5.29 -11.49 -26.38
C SER A 94 4.92 -10.14 -25.80
N ARG A 95 3.62 -9.85 -25.76
CA ARG A 95 3.06 -8.68 -25.09
C ARG A 95 2.87 -8.95 -23.59
N ARG A 96 2.96 -7.90 -22.76
CA ARG A 96 2.69 -7.95 -21.33
C ARG A 96 1.71 -6.83 -20.90
N GLU A 97 0.48 -7.14 -20.50
CA GLU A 97 -0.47 -6.16 -19.94
C GLU A 97 -0.01 -5.65 -18.58
N VAL A 98 -0.03 -4.33 -18.37
CA VAL A 98 0.22 -3.72 -17.04
C VAL A 98 -1.07 -3.75 -16.22
N LEU A 99 -1.11 -4.59 -15.20
CA LEU A 99 -2.31 -4.87 -14.41
C LEU A 99 -2.55 -3.83 -13.31
N TYR A 100 -1.49 -3.36 -12.63
CA TYR A 100 -1.58 -2.25 -11.68
C TYR A 100 -0.22 -1.58 -11.45
N LEU A 101 -0.22 -0.37 -10.89
CA LEU A 101 0.97 0.42 -10.58
C LEU A 101 1.27 0.46 -9.08
N GLU A 102 2.54 0.39 -8.73
CA GLU A 102 3.06 0.39 -7.37
C GLU A 102 4.21 1.40 -7.24
N ARG A 103 4.23 2.24 -6.21
CA ARG A 103 5.19 3.35 -6.09
C ARG A 103 5.49 3.59 -4.61
N GLY A 104 6.71 3.97 -4.30
CA GLY A 104 7.20 4.08 -2.92
C GLY A 104 8.63 4.58 -2.86
N SER A 105 9.35 4.24 -1.79
CA SER A 105 10.75 4.61 -1.57
C SER A 105 11.39 3.49 -0.73
N GLU A 106 12.64 3.14 -1.00
CA GLU A 106 13.37 2.03 -0.37
C GLU A 106 14.89 2.24 -0.52
N GLU A 107 15.71 1.36 0.07
CA GLU A 107 17.14 1.27 -0.29
C GLU A 107 17.29 0.85 -1.75
N MET A 108 18.07 1.64 -2.46
CA MET A 108 18.32 1.49 -3.88
C MET A 108 19.74 1.00 -4.07
N TYR A 109 19.90 0.03 -4.95
CA TYR A 109 21.20 -0.52 -5.31
C TYR A 109 21.41 -0.30 -6.79
N ARG A 110 22.56 0.29 -7.14
CA ARG A 110 23.00 0.41 -8.52
C ARG A 110 23.90 -0.76 -8.87
N PHE A 111 23.42 -1.57 -9.79
CA PHE A 111 24.19 -2.65 -10.36
C PHE A 111 24.88 -2.12 -11.62
N THR A 112 26.20 -2.29 -11.69
CA THR A 112 27.01 -2.00 -12.87
C THR A 112 27.47 -3.31 -13.48
N TYR A 113 27.25 -3.48 -14.78
CA TYR A 113 27.57 -4.71 -15.49
C TYR A 113 28.85 -4.59 -16.31
N SER A 114 29.33 -5.73 -16.83
CA SER A 114 30.58 -5.84 -17.60
C SER A 114 30.64 -4.98 -18.86
N ASP A 115 29.50 -4.63 -19.43
CA ASP A 115 29.39 -3.78 -20.62
C ASP A 115 29.27 -2.27 -20.28
N GLY A 116 29.35 -1.93 -18.98
CA GLY A 116 29.20 -0.57 -18.47
C GLY A 116 27.75 -0.13 -18.24
N THR A 117 26.76 -0.95 -18.61
CA THR A 117 25.34 -0.65 -18.38
C THR A 117 25.04 -0.69 -16.88
N GLN A 118 24.10 0.15 -16.43
CA GLN A 118 23.72 0.28 -15.03
C GLN A 118 22.21 0.26 -14.85
N HIS A 119 21.73 -0.50 -13.88
CA HIS A 119 20.35 -0.43 -13.42
C HIS A 119 20.28 -0.19 -11.93
N THR A 120 19.24 0.51 -11.50
CA THR A 120 19.00 0.79 -10.09
C THR A 120 17.69 0.15 -9.66
N PHE A 121 17.78 -0.71 -8.66
CA PHE A 121 16.66 -1.48 -8.14
C PHE A 121 16.47 -1.19 -6.66
N ASN A 122 15.24 -1.37 -6.14
CA ASN A 122 15.06 -1.41 -4.70
C ASN A 122 15.58 -2.76 -4.13
N ALA A 123 15.82 -2.83 -2.83
CA ALA A 123 16.35 -4.04 -2.19
C ALA A 123 15.43 -5.28 -2.34
N SER A 124 14.12 -5.06 -2.43
CA SER A 124 13.09 -6.09 -2.62
C SER A 124 12.93 -6.56 -4.06
N HIS A 125 13.62 -5.95 -5.04
CA HIS A 125 13.52 -6.30 -6.45
C HIS A 125 14.06 -7.71 -6.69
N ILE A 126 13.40 -8.50 -7.54
CA ILE A 126 13.87 -9.83 -7.95
C ILE A 126 14.74 -9.68 -9.19
N LEU A 127 16.04 -9.97 -9.05
CA LEU A 127 17.01 -10.03 -10.16
C LEU A 127 16.79 -11.31 -10.97
N CYS A 128 16.70 -11.17 -12.29
CA CYS A 128 16.78 -12.27 -13.24
C CYS A 128 18.24 -12.53 -13.60
N LEU A 129 18.78 -13.66 -13.13
CA LEU A 129 20.16 -14.06 -13.33
C LEU A 129 20.23 -15.25 -14.27
N MET A 130 21.37 -15.42 -14.95
CA MET A 130 21.71 -16.56 -15.79
C MET A 130 23.10 -17.05 -15.43
N HIS A 131 23.23 -18.36 -15.23
CA HIS A 131 24.50 -19.00 -14.93
C HIS A 131 25.43 -18.90 -16.15
N VAL A 132 26.66 -18.44 -15.95
CA VAL A 132 27.61 -18.10 -17.03
C VAL A 132 27.90 -19.32 -17.92
N GLU A 133 28.13 -20.49 -17.33
CA GLU A 133 28.42 -21.73 -18.08
C GLU A 133 27.15 -22.48 -18.51
N SER A 134 26.31 -22.89 -17.55
CA SER A 134 25.15 -23.75 -17.84
C SER A 134 23.97 -23.05 -18.52
N ARG A 135 23.99 -21.71 -18.62
CA ARG A 135 22.90 -20.86 -19.13
C ARG A 135 21.54 -21.03 -18.45
N ARG A 136 21.49 -21.72 -17.31
CA ARG A 136 20.29 -21.85 -16.49
C ARG A 136 19.97 -20.54 -15.79
N THR A 137 18.71 -20.14 -15.79
CA THR A 137 18.27 -18.93 -15.10
C THR A 137 18.07 -19.17 -13.61
N ARG A 138 18.22 -18.11 -12.82
CA ARG A 138 18.01 -18.08 -11.37
C ARG A 138 17.41 -16.74 -10.98
N GLU A 139 16.51 -16.72 -10.00
CA GLU A 139 15.87 -15.51 -9.52
C GLU A 139 16.26 -15.29 -8.05
N VAL A 140 16.80 -14.10 -7.75
CA VAL A 140 17.27 -13.76 -6.40
C VAL A 140 16.93 -12.31 -6.12
N THR A 141 16.50 -11.94 -4.91
CA THR A 141 16.28 -10.52 -4.62
C THR A 141 17.60 -9.75 -4.53
N VAL A 142 17.58 -8.45 -4.83
CA VAL A 142 18.75 -7.56 -4.71
C VAL A 142 19.41 -7.67 -3.33
N ARG A 143 18.61 -7.81 -2.29
CA ARG A 143 19.14 -8.00 -0.94
C ARG A 143 19.77 -9.37 -0.70
N MET A 144 19.21 -10.44 -1.26
CA MET A 144 19.84 -11.77 -1.14
C MET A 144 21.09 -11.87 -2.01
N TRP A 145 21.14 -11.16 -3.14
CA TRP A 145 22.36 -11.01 -3.92
C TRP A 145 23.51 -10.53 -3.05
N ASP A 146 23.29 -9.52 -2.21
CA ASP A 146 24.34 -8.99 -1.33
C ASP A 146 24.93 -10.06 -0.38
N LYS A 147 24.08 -11.00 0.08
CA LYS A 147 24.46 -12.11 0.97
C LYS A 147 25.17 -13.28 0.28
N LEU A 148 25.16 -13.36 -1.05
CA LEU A 148 25.86 -14.43 -1.78
C LEU A 148 27.38 -14.28 -1.64
N THR A 149 28.08 -15.42 -1.55
CA THR A 149 29.54 -15.42 -1.54
C THR A 149 30.11 -14.90 -2.86
N PRO A 150 31.33 -14.33 -2.89
CA PRO A 150 31.96 -13.91 -4.14
C PRO A 150 32.02 -15.03 -5.20
N PHE A 151 32.20 -16.28 -4.77
CA PHE A 151 32.21 -17.45 -5.64
C PHE A 151 30.82 -17.76 -6.25
N GLU A 152 29.74 -17.57 -5.49
CA GLU A 152 28.39 -17.68 -6.02
C GLU A 152 28.08 -16.53 -7.00
N LYS A 153 28.41 -15.29 -6.63
CA LYS A 153 28.20 -14.11 -7.48
C LYS A 153 28.90 -14.24 -8.83
N ALA A 154 30.13 -14.74 -8.86
CA ALA A 154 30.92 -14.91 -10.08
C ALA A 154 30.31 -15.89 -11.10
N ARG A 155 29.43 -16.80 -10.66
CA ARG A 155 28.80 -17.82 -11.52
C ARG A 155 27.55 -17.31 -12.23
N TYR A 156 27.05 -16.12 -11.90
CA TYR A 156 25.81 -15.57 -12.43
C TYR A 156 26.02 -14.16 -12.98
N GLY A 157 25.34 -13.88 -14.09
CA GLY A 157 25.18 -12.52 -14.62
C GLY A 157 23.71 -12.20 -14.83
N VAL A 158 23.38 -10.92 -14.93
CA VAL A 158 22.11 -10.53 -15.55
C VAL A 158 22.18 -10.84 -17.05
N TYR A 159 21.03 -10.87 -17.72
CA TYR A 159 21.02 -11.19 -19.13
C TYR A 159 20.04 -10.31 -19.89
N ARG A 160 20.40 -10.04 -21.15
CA ARG A 160 19.60 -9.27 -22.09
C ARG A 160 19.37 -10.03 -23.39
N LEU A 161 18.26 -9.74 -24.04
CA LEU A 161 17.93 -10.34 -25.32
C LEU A 161 18.83 -9.76 -26.43
N LYS A 162 19.43 -10.63 -27.24
CA LYS A 162 20.26 -10.21 -28.38
C LYS A 162 19.39 -9.62 -29.50
N PRO A 163 19.91 -8.62 -30.25
CA PRO A 163 19.25 -8.12 -31.45
C PRO A 163 19.10 -9.21 -32.53
N ASP A 164 20.14 -10.05 -32.68
CA ASP A 164 20.09 -11.24 -33.52
C ASP A 164 19.46 -12.41 -32.75
N ARG A 165 18.29 -12.81 -33.21
CA ARG A 165 17.46 -13.86 -32.61
C ARG A 165 17.49 -15.16 -33.41
N SER A 166 18.42 -15.29 -34.35
CA SER A 166 18.55 -16.45 -35.25
C SER A 166 19.03 -17.73 -34.54
N ALA A 167 19.49 -17.63 -33.29
CA ALA A 167 19.95 -18.77 -32.51
C ALA A 167 18.83 -19.82 -32.31
N VAL A 168 19.19 -21.07 -32.63
CA VAL A 168 18.31 -22.24 -32.56
C VAL A 168 18.00 -22.58 -31.10
N ASP A 169 19.00 -22.55 -30.22
CA ASP A 169 18.79 -22.67 -28.77
C ASP A 169 18.32 -21.32 -28.19
N VAL A 170 17.20 -21.37 -27.46
CA VAL A 170 16.58 -20.19 -26.83
C VAL A 170 17.53 -19.53 -25.82
N SER A 171 18.33 -20.33 -25.11
CA SER A 171 19.29 -19.81 -24.13
C SER A 171 20.41 -18.99 -24.78
N ASP A 172 20.76 -19.29 -26.03
CA ASP A 172 21.78 -18.57 -26.80
C ASP A 172 21.29 -17.27 -27.42
N ARG A 173 19.97 -17.02 -27.38
CA ARG A 173 19.38 -15.72 -27.75
C ARG A 173 19.66 -14.63 -26.73
N TYR A 174 20.17 -14.98 -25.56
CA TYR A 174 20.50 -14.05 -24.51
C TYR A 174 22.01 -13.84 -24.42
N GLU A 175 22.38 -12.58 -24.20
CA GLU A 175 23.72 -12.18 -23.83
C GLU A 175 23.77 -12.06 -22.30
N ILE A 176 24.76 -12.70 -21.68
CA ILE A 176 24.98 -12.60 -20.24
C ILE A 176 25.94 -11.43 -19.98
N CYS A 177 25.55 -10.51 -19.11
CA CYS A 177 26.41 -9.44 -18.62
C CYS A 177 26.71 -9.69 -17.15
N THR A 178 27.98 -9.88 -16.80
CA THR A 178 28.38 -10.17 -15.42
C THR A 178 28.25 -8.91 -14.57
N ILE A 179 27.79 -9.06 -13.33
CA ILE A 179 27.65 -7.94 -12.39
C ILE A 179 29.05 -7.62 -11.84
N GLN A 180 29.58 -6.44 -12.18
CA GLN A 180 30.89 -5.96 -11.73
C GLN A 180 30.82 -5.32 -10.35
N ASN A 181 29.75 -4.58 -10.08
CA ASN A 181 29.53 -3.93 -8.81
C ASN A 181 28.03 -3.84 -8.50
N ALA A 182 27.68 -3.91 -7.21
CA ALA A 182 26.37 -3.61 -6.68
C ALA A 182 26.54 -2.58 -5.55
N GLU A 183 26.39 -1.31 -5.90
CA GLU A 183 26.58 -0.19 -4.99
C GLU A 183 25.27 0.15 -4.28
N ASN A 184 25.26 0.13 -2.95
CA ASN A 184 24.14 0.66 -2.18
C ASN A 184 24.14 2.20 -2.31
N LEU A 185 23.13 2.75 -2.97
CA LEU A 185 22.96 4.20 -3.20
C LEU A 185 22.23 4.90 -2.06
N GLY A 186 21.90 4.18 -0.98
CA GLY A 186 21.02 4.68 0.06
C GLY A 186 19.57 4.69 -0.39
N LYS A 187 18.77 5.64 0.10
CA LYS A 187 17.32 5.63 -0.15
C LYS A 187 17.00 6.41 -1.42
N GLY A 188 16.10 5.87 -2.23
CA GLY A 188 15.52 6.57 -3.35
C GLY A 188 14.10 6.09 -3.63
N ASP A 189 13.36 6.91 -4.39
CA ASP A 189 12.00 6.59 -4.79
C ASP A 189 11.98 5.45 -5.80
N TYR A 190 10.99 4.58 -5.62
CA TYR A 190 10.68 3.51 -6.52
C TYR A 190 9.33 3.64 -7.21
N TYR A 191 9.24 3.03 -8.39
CA TYR A 191 8.15 2.92 -9.31
C TYR A 191 8.14 1.48 -9.79
N GLY A 192 7.01 0.82 -9.75
CA GLY A 192 6.83 -0.54 -10.18
C GLY A 192 5.40 -0.72 -10.64
N PHE A 193 5.16 -1.90 -11.15
CA PHE A 193 3.91 -2.25 -11.77
C PHE A 193 3.88 -3.76 -11.90
N LEU A 194 2.71 -4.37 -11.80
CA LEU A 194 2.55 -5.80 -12.05
C LEU A 194 2.18 -6.02 -13.50
N VAL A 195 2.92 -6.86 -14.21
CA VAL A 195 2.53 -7.29 -15.56
C VAL A 195 1.82 -8.65 -15.54
N ASP A 196 1.24 -9.06 -16.67
CA ASP A 196 0.77 -10.42 -16.97
C ASP A 196 1.89 -11.31 -17.63
N GLY A 197 1.57 -12.44 -18.29
CA GLY A 197 2.56 -13.38 -18.87
C GLY A 197 3.39 -14.21 -17.88
N ASN A 198 4.73 -14.17 -17.98
CA ASN A 198 5.66 -14.84 -17.04
C ASN A 198 6.22 -13.91 -15.97
N HIS A 199 5.65 -12.71 -15.82
CA HIS A 199 6.15 -11.60 -14.99
C HIS A 199 7.52 -11.08 -15.41
N LYS A 200 8.07 -11.56 -16.53
CA LYS A 200 9.30 -11.05 -17.10
C LYS A 200 9.01 -10.14 -18.27
N PHE A 201 9.76 -9.05 -18.31
CA PHE A 201 9.64 -8.02 -19.33
C PHE A 201 10.99 -7.39 -19.59
N LEU A 202 11.12 -6.76 -20.76
CA LEU A 202 12.33 -6.08 -21.17
C LEU A 202 12.37 -4.65 -20.63
N SER A 203 13.53 -4.30 -20.08
CA SER A 203 13.96 -2.92 -19.98
C SER A 203 14.22 -2.33 -21.37
N GLY A 204 14.34 -1.01 -21.46
CA GLY A 204 14.58 -0.33 -22.75
C GLY A 204 15.89 -0.70 -23.44
N ASP A 205 16.87 -1.21 -22.69
CA ASP A 205 18.15 -1.75 -23.17
C ASP A 205 18.15 -3.29 -23.31
N GLY A 206 16.98 -3.92 -23.22
CA GLY A 206 16.77 -5.33 -23.52
C GLY A 206 17.12 -6.31 -22.40
N PHE A 207 17.44 -5.84 -21.19
CA PHE A 207 17.61 -6.69 -20.01
C PHE A 207 16.26 -7.19 -19.47
N VAL A 208 16.29 -8.34 -18.77
CA VAL A 208 15.08 -9.01 -18.27
C VAL A 208 14.83 -8.73 -16.78
N PHE A 209 13.63 -8.28 -16.39
CA PHE A 209 13.22 -7.94 -14.99
C PHE A 209 12.00 -8.77 -14.46
N HIS A 210 11.61 -8.69 -13.16
CA HIS A 210 10.52 -9.50 -12.52
C HIS A 210 9.64 -8.81 -11.40
N ASN A 211 8.47 -9.39 -11.00
CA ASN A 211 7.47 -8.93 -9.97
C ASN A 211 7.35 -9.78 -8.64
N THR A 212 6.68 -9.30 -7.55
CA THR A 212 6.62 -9.97 -6.18
C THR A 212 5.76 -11.26 -6.02
N GLY A 213 5.96 -12.05 -4.93
CA GLY A 213 5.69 -13.52 -4.87
C GLY A 213 4.54 -14.10 -4.02
N LYS A 214 3.56 -13.34 -3.49
CA LYS A 214 2.38 -13.95 -2.80
C LYS A 214 1.45 -14.69 -3.76
N THR A 215 1.16 -14.05 -4.88
CA THR A 215 0.37 -14.64 -5.97
C THR A 215 1.05 -15.89 -6.53
N ARG A 216 2.39 -15.93 -6.51
CA ARG A 216 3.20 -17.12 -6.81
C ARG A 216 2.90 -18.29 -5.89
N SER A 217 2.80 -18.07 -4.58
CA SER A 217 2.42 -19.12 -3.64
C SER A 217 1.03 -19.68 -3.92
N ALA A 218 0.06 -18.83 -4.30
CA ALA A 218 -1.28 -19.28 -4.68
C ALA A 218 -1.24 -20.19 -5.93
N GLY A 219 -0.45 -19.84 -6.95
CA GLY A 219 -0.26 -20.68 -8.14
C GLY A 219 0.40 -22.02 -7.85
N VAL A 220 1.45 -22.02 -7.02
CA VAL A 220 2.15 -23.24 -6.57
C VAL A 220 1.20 -24.17 -5.82
N VAL A 221 0.45 -23.65 -4.85
CA VAL A 221 -0.51 -24.43 -4.05
C VAL A 221 -1.63 -24.98 -4.93
N ALA A 222 -2.15 -24.19 -5.87
CA ALA A 222 -3.18 -24.66 -6.80
C ALA A 222 -2.70 -25.83 -7.66
N LEU A 223 -1.49 -25.71 -8.23
CA LEU A 223 -0.93 -26.78 -9.05
C LEU A 223 -0.59 -28.02 -8.22
N TRP A 224 -0.02 -27.84 -7.02
CA TRP A 224 0.23 -28.93 -6.07
C TRP A 224 -1.05 -29.71 -5.72
N HIS A 225 -2.11 -28.98 -5.35
CA HIS A 225 -3.40 -29.57 -4.96
C HIS A 225 -4.05 -30.33 -6.11
N LEU A 226 -3.99 -29.77 -7.31
CA LEU A 226 -4.48 -30.43 -8.52
C LEU A 226 -3.65 -31.68 -8.87
N CYS A 227 -2.33 -31.64 -8.70
CA CYS A 227 -1.44 -32.71 -9.13
C CYS A 227 -1.47 -33.96 -8.25
N PHE A 228 -1.62 -33.79 -6.93
CA PHE A 228 -1.31 -34.88 -5.98
C PHE A 228 -2.50 -35.41 -5.20
N PHE A 229 -3.69 -34.83 -5.36
CA PHE A 229 -4.91 -35.29 -4.71
C PHE A 229 -5.94 -35.69 -5.77
N PRO A 230 -6.36 -36.97 -5.85
CA PRO A 230 -7.27 -37.43 -6.88
C PRO A 230 -8.65 -36.80 -6.71
N HIS A 231 -9.28 -36.39 -7.81
CA HIS A 231 -10.59 -35.74 -7.80
C HIS A 231 -10.65 -34.51 -6.88
N SER A 232 -9.52 -33.81 -6.76
CA SER A 232 -9.45 -32.62 -5.92
C SER A 232 -10.20 -31.45 -6.53
N VAL A 233 -10.81 -30.65 -5.67
CA VAL A 233 -11.51 -29.43 -6.05
C VAL A 233 -10.87 -28.27 -5.31
N MET A 234 -10.45 -27.23 -6.04
CA MET A 234 -9.98 -26.00 -5.43
C MET A 234 -10.77 -24.80 -5.91
N MET A 235 -11.17 -23.94 -4.97
CA MET A 235 -11.86 -22.70 -5.26
C MET A 235 -11.06 -21.50 -4.77
N PHE A 236 -10.79 -20.55 -5.67
CA PHE A 236 -10.38 -19.20 -5.31
C PHE A 236 -11.60 -18.29 -5.10
N SER A 237 -11.56 -17.46 -4.06
CA SER A 237 -12.56 -16.44 -3.80
C SER A 237 -11.95 -15.13 -3.34
N ALA A 238 -12.67 -14.03 -3.58
CA ALA A 238 -12.34 -12.67 -3.18
C ALA A 238 -13.58 -11.77 -3.39
N PRO A 239 -13.61 -10.56 -2.79
CA PRO A 239 -14.64 -9.56 -3.10
C PRO A 239 -14.66 -9.18 -4.59
N GLN A 240 -13.47 -9.06 -5.22
CA GLN A 240 -13.30 -8.74 -6.64
C GLN A 240 -12.59 -9.87 -7.41
N ILE A 241 -13.32 -10.95 -7.73
CA ILE A 241 -12.73 -12.19 -8.26
C ILE A 241 -12.07 -12.03 -9.64
N GLN A 242 -12.54 -11.12 -10.49
CA GLN A 242 -12.04 -11.01 -11.86
C GLN A 242 -10.56 -10.65 -11.90
N GLN A 243 -10.12 -9.77 -11.00
CA GLN A 243 -8.73 -9.38 -10.86
C GLN A 243 -7.88 -10.52 -10.28
N LEU A 244 -8.34 -11.14 -9.19
CA LEU A 244 -7.64 -12.28 -8.59
C LEU A 244 -7.49 -13.44 -9.58
N ARG A 245 -8.55 -13.78 -10.33
CA ARG A 245 -8.54 -14.86 -11.32
C ARG A 245 -7.47 -14.64 -12.37
N LYS A 246 -7.38 -13.44 -12.94
CA LYS A 246 -6.33 -13.10 -13.93
C LYS A 246 -4.93 -13.34 -13.35
N LEU A 247 -4.70 -12.88 -12.12
CA LEU A 247 -3.41 -12.99 -11.46
C LEU A 247 -3.03 -14.43 -11.14
N VAL A 248 -3.95 -15.20 -10.55
CA VAL A 248 -3.69 -16.59 -10.14
C VAL A 248 -3.60 -17.54 -11.33
N TRP A 249 -4.41 -17.36 -12.38
CA TRP A 249 -4.34 -18.24 -13.56
C TRP A 249 -3.00 -18.15 -14.26
N LYS A 250 -2.53 -16.92 -14.42
CA LYS A 250 -1.19 -16.64 -14.91
C LYS A 250 -0.11 -17.35 -14.09
N GLU A 251 -0.22 -17.29 -12.77
CA GLU A 251 0.70 -17.95 -11.84
C GLU A 251 0.68 -19.48 -12.00
N ILE A 252 -0.50 -20.08 -12.15
CA ILE A 252 -0.67 -21.50 -12.45
C ILE A 252 -0.03 -21.87 -13.79
N GLU A 253 -0.21 -21.05 -14.83
CA GLU A 253 0.40 -21.29 -16.16
C GLU A 253 1.93 -21.25 -16.11
N ILE A 254 2.50 -20.35 -15.31
CA ILE A 254 3.95 -20.30 -15.11
C ILE A 254 4.44 -21.53 -14.38
N CYS A 255 3.82 -21.89 -13.25
CA CYS A 255 4.17 -23.10 -12.52
C CYS A 255 4.03 -24.34 -13.42
N LEU A 256 2.98 -24.41 -14.24
CA LEU A 256 2.80 -25.50 -15.20
C LEU A 256 3.90 -25.52 -16.27
N SER A 257 4.31 -24.36 -16.77
CA SER A 257 5.40 -24.22 -17.75
C SER A 257 6.75 -24.62 -17.16
N LEU A 258 7.02 -24.24 -15.90
CA LEU A 258 8.18 -24.70 -15.15
C LEU A 258 8.17 -26.22 -14.96
N MET A 259 7.00 -26.79 -14.61
CA MET A 259 6.83 -28.24 -14.45
C MET A 259 7.09 -29.01 -15.76
N ARG A 260 6.69 -28.45 -16.91
CA ARG A 260 6.95 -29.02 -18.26
C ARG A 260 8.45 -29.16 -18.57
N ASN A 261 9.28 -28.29 -18.01
CA ASN A 261 10.73 -28.32 -18.21
C ASN A 261 11.45 -29.14 -17.13
N GLY A 262 10.71 -29.66 -16.14
CA GLY A 262 11.23 -30.44 -15.03
C GLY A 262 10.98 -31.94 -15.17
N ARG A 263 11.37 -32.69 -14.14
CA ARG A 263 11.16 -34.15 -14.06
C ARG A 263 9.70 -34.59 -13.96
N LEU A 264 8.77 -33.66 -13.76
CA LEU A 264 7.32 -33.90 -13.73
C LEU A 264 6.64 -33.49 -15.03
N ALA A 265 7.39 -33.30 -16.12
CA ALA A 265 6.85 -32.93 -17.43
C ALA A 265 5.68 -33.82 -17.88
N TRP A 266 5.77 -35.13 -17.65
CA TRP A 266 4.73 -36.11 -17.99
C TRP A 266 3.38 -35.83 -17.31
N LEU A 267 3.38 -35.17 -16.15
CA LEU A 267 2.16 -34.81 -15.43
C LEU A 267 1.48 -33.59 -16.04
N ALA A 268 2.26 -32.67 -16.62
CA ALA A 268 1.76 -31.48 -17.30
C ALA A 268 0.84 -31.84 -18.47
N ASP A 269 1.07 -32.97 -19.13
CA ASP A 269 0.26 -33.47 -20.25
C ASP A 269 -1.17 -33.83 -19.84
N TYR A 270 -1.42 -34.05 -18.55
CA TYR A 270 -2.75 -34.32 -18.01
C TYR A 270 -3.52 -33.06 -17.64
N ILE A 271 -2.88 -31.90 -17.61
CA ILE A 271 -3.47 -30.66 -17.11
C ILE A 271 -3.95 -29.81 -18.29
N THR A 272 -5.16 -29.29 -18.18
CA THR A 272 -5.71 -28.30 -19.11
C THR A 272 -6.03 -27.03 -18.35
N VAL A 273 -5.54 -25.90 -18.86
CA VAL A 273 -5.85 -24.56 -18.36
C VAL A 273 -6.83 -23.91 -19.34
N LEU A 274 -7.99 -23.50 -18.86
CA LEU A 274 -8.97 -22.67 -19.56
C LEU A 274 -9.17 -21.36 -18.80
N ALA A 275 -9.80 -20.38 -19.42
CA ALA A 275 -10.02 -19.05 -18.85
C ALA A 275 -10.75 -19.04 -17.49
N GLU A 276 -11.59 -20.05 -17.22
CA GLU A 276 -12.40 -20.11 -16.00
C GLU A 276 -12.11 -21.32 -15.11
N SER A 277 -11.33 -22.29 -15.60
CA SER A 277 -11.02 -23.52 -14.85
C SER A 277 -9.68 -24.11 -15.27
N VAL A 278 -9.04 -24.82 -14.34
CA VAL A 278 -7.87 -25.67 -14.60
C VAL A 278 -8.23 -27.08 -14.17
N TYR A 279 -8.03 -28.11 -14.99
CA TYR A 279 -8.51 -29.46 -14.68
C TYR A 279 -7.61 -30.58 -15.20
N ILE A 280 -7.80 -31.78 -14.64
CA ILE A 280 -7.22 -33.01 -15.17
C ILE A 280 -8.07 -33.54 -16.33
N LYS A 281 -7.42 -33.86 -17.46
CA LYS A 281 -8.07 -34.39 -18.67
C LYS A 281 -8.90 -35.64 -18.35
N GLY A 282 -10.16 -35.64 -18.80
CA GLY A 282 -11.13 -36.70 -18.52
C GLY A 282 -11.92 -36.52 -17.23
N HIS A 283 -11.57 -35.53 -16.40
CA HIS A 283 -12.18 -35.27 -15.08
C HIS A 283 -12.58 -33.79 -14.89
N GLN A 284 -13.00 -33.12 -15.97
CA GLN A 284 -13.27 -31.67 -16.03
C GLN A 284 -14.16 -31.14 -14.89
N LYS A 285 -15.14 -31.93 -14.46
CA LYS A 285 -16.13 -31.53 -13.44
C LYS A 285 -15.77 -31.98 -12.02
N THR A 286 -14.82 -32.89 -11.88
CA THR A 286 -14.55 -33.60 -10.61
C THR A 286 -13.12 -33.45 -10.13
N TRP A 287 -12.20 -32.96 -10.97
CA TRP A 287 -10.80 -32.75 -10.61
C TRP A 287 -10.28 -31.43 -11.20
N HIS A 288 -10.50 -30.33 -10.48
CA HIS A 288 -10.35 -28.99 -11.04
C HIS A 288 -10.13 -27.86 -10.02
N VAL A 289 -9.55 -26.78 -10.52
CA VAL A 289 -9.41 -25.48 -9.88
C VAL A 289 -10.32 -24.49 -10.60
N TYR A 290 -11.06 -23.66 -9.86
CA TYR A 290 -11.89 -22.60 -10.43
C TYR A 290 -11.98 -21.39 -9.46
N ALA A 291 -12.61 -20.31 -9.90
CA ALA A 291 -12.73 -19.08 -9.12
C ALA A 291 -14.19 -18.63 -9.05
N LYS A 292 -14.63 -18.15 -7.87
CA LYS A 292 -16.00 -17.69 -7.64
C LYS A 292 -16.03 -16.50 -6.67
N THR A 293 -16.77 -15.45 -7.02
CA THR A 293 -16.89 -14.24 -6.20
C THR A 293 -17.53 -14.54 -4.85
N ALA A 294 -17.12 -13.82 -3.81
CA ALA A 294 -17.83 -13.72 -2.54
C ALA A 294 -18.75 -12.48 -2.54
N PRO A 295 -19.99 -12.57 -3.07
CA PRO A 295 -20.86 -11.41 -3.16
C PRO A 295 -21.40 -11.00 -1.78
N LYS A 296 -21.38 -9.71 -1.51
CA LYS A 296 -21.99 -9.12 -0.31
C LYS A 296 -23.50 -9.38 -0.32
N GLY A 297 -24.03 -9.98 0.75
CA GLY A 297 -25.47 -10.20 0.94
C GLY A 297 -26.09 -11.39 0.20
N ASN A 298 -25.31 -12.20 -0.54
CA ASN A 298 -25.80 -13.48 -1.09
C ASN A 298 -24.81 -14.65 -0.84
N PRO A 299 -24.56 -15.03 0.43
CA PRO A 299 -23.63 -16.10 0.77
C PRO A 299 -23.94 -17.46 0.13
N GLN A 300 -25.24 -17.76 -0.08
CA GLN A 300 -25.71 -19.04 -0.61
C GLN A 300 -25.20 -19.31 -2.03
N ALA A 301 -24.82 -18.26 -2.77
CA ALA A 301 -24.19 -18.42 -4.07
C ALA A 301 -22.92 -19.29 -4.02
N LEU A 302 -22.21 -19.35 -2.88
CA LEU A 302 -21.00 -20.15 -2.68
C LEU A 302 -21.24 -21.55 -2.10
N ALA A 303 -22.50 -21.93 -1.85
CA ALA A 303 -22.85 -23.26 -1.36
C ALA A 303 -22.67 -24.35 -2.43
N GLY A 304 -22.60 -25.61 -1.98
CA GLY A 304 -22.56 -26.79 -2.85
C GLY A 304 -21.16 -27.26 -3.27
N ASN A 305 -20.11 -26.64 -2.73
CA ASN A 305 -18.74 -27.08 -2.94
C ASN A 305 -18.46 -28.28 -2.02
N HIS A 306 -18.44 -29.49 -2.58
CA HIS A 306 -18.16 -30.70 -1.83
C HIS A 306 -17.19 -31.58 -2.61
N GLY A 307 -16.28 -32.22 -1.90
CA GLY A 307 -15.31 -33.16 -2.44
C GLY A 307 -14.38 -33.59 -1.32
N ASP A 308 -13.83 -34.81 -1.44
CA ASP A 308 -12.91 -35.37 -0.45
C ASP A 308 -11.74 -34.38 -0.24
N TYR A 309 -11.05 -34.01 -1.32
CA TYR A 309 -9.95 -33.05 -1.28
C TYR A 309 -10.38 -31.65 -1.73
N LEU A 310 -11.27 -31.00 -0.97
CA LEU A 310 -11.64 -29.59 -1.19
C LEU A 310 -10.60 -28.64 -0.59
N LEU A 311 -10.13 -27.66 -1.36
CA LEU A 311 -9.31 -26.54 -0.87
C LEU A 311 -9.95 -25.20 -1.24
N ILE A 312 -10.22 -24.36 -0.25
CA ILE A 312 -10.77 -23.01 -0.47
C ILE A 312 -9.70 -21.97 -0.16
N TRP A 313 -9.35 -21.13 -1.13
CA TRP A 313 -8.45 -19.99 -0.94
C TRP A 313 -9.22 -18.68 -1.06
N VAL A 314 -9.28 -17.89 0.01
CA VAL A 314 -9.91 -16.57 0.01
C VAL A 314 -8.85 -15.49 0.13
N ASP A 315 -8.66 -14.72 -0.94
CA ASP A 315 -7.81 -13.53 -0.91
C ASP A 315 -8.64 -12.29 -0.55
N GLU A 316 -7.96 -11.25 -0.05
CA GLU A 316 -8.60 -10.09 0.56
C GLU A 316 -9.65 -10.48 1.63
N ALA A 317 -9.37 -11.54 2.41
CA ALA A 317 -10.33 -12.13 3.33
C ALA A 317 -10.87 -11.14 4.39
N CYS A 318 -10.10 -10.13 4.80
CA CYS A 318 -10.57 -9.07 5.69
C CYS A 318 -11.71 -8.25 5.09
N ALA A 319 -11.85 -8.20 3.76
CA ALA A 319 -12.88 -7.47 3.06
C ALA A 319 -14.19 -8.27 2.87
N VAL A 320 -14.14 -9.60 3.01
CA VAL A 320 -15.27 -10.52 2.81
C VAL A 320 -16.25 -10.43 4.00
N ASP A 321 -17.54 -10.67 3.73
CA ASP A 321 -18.61 -10.67 4.72
C ASP A 321 -18.62 -11.95 5.56
N ASP A 322 -18.88 -11.85 6.88
CA ASP A 322 -18.83 -13.00 7.80
C ASP A 322 -19.81 -14.11 7.42
N GLY A 323 -21.00 -13.77 6.90
CA GLY A 323 -21.99 -14.76 6.47
C GLY A 323 -21.52 -15.61 5.28
N VAL A 324 -20.57 -15.10 4.48
CA VAL A 324 -19.91 -15.91 3.43
C VAL A 324 -19.05 -16.99 4.06
N PHE A 325 -18.32 -16.68 5.13
CA PHE A 325 -17.47 -17.66 5.79
C PHE A 325 -18.26 -18.78 6.45
N ASP A 326 -19.47 -18.52 6.97
CA ASP A 326 -20.35 -19.58 7.47
C ASP A 326 -20.66 -20.63 6.39
N VAL A 327 -20.95 -20.19 5.17
CA VAL A 327 -21.20 -21.07 4.02
C VAL A 327 -19.93 -21.83 3.61
N LEU A 328 -18.79 -21.13 3.54
CA LEU A 328 -17.52 -21.73 3.12
C LEU A 328 -17.01 -22.75 4.15
N VAL A 329 -17.12 -22.46 5.45
CA VAL A 329 -16.75 -23.39 6.52
C VAL A 329 -17.71 -24.59 6.55
N GLY A 330 -19.01 -24.36 6.34
CA GLY A 330 -19.99 -25.44 6.23
C GLY A 330 -19.76 -26.40 5.05
N ALA A 331 -19.03 -25.96 4.02
CA ALA A 331 -18.63 -26.79 2.89
C ALA A 331 -17.47 -27.76 3.22
N LEU A 332 -16.68 -27.47 4.26
CA LEU A 332 -15.49 -28.23 4.64
C LEU A 332 -15.85 -29.46 5.51
N THR A 333 -16.62 -30.40 4.95
CA THR A 333 -17.19 -31.54 5.68
C THR A 333 -16.26 -32.74 5.82
N HIS A 334 -15.22 -32.82 5.00
CA HIS A 334 -14.27 -33.93 4.99
C HIS A 334 -13.00 -33.59 5.79
N ALA A 335 -12.41 -34.60 6.44
CA ALA A 335 -11.25 -34.42 7.33
C ALA A 335 -10.01 -33.85 6.61
N ASP A 336 -9.94 -34.05 5.30
CA ASP A 336 -8.89 -33.61 4.39
C ASP A 336 -9.20 -32.27 3.69
N ASN A 337 -10.37 -31.68 3.91
CA ASN A 337 -10.71 -30.37 3.38
C ASN A 337 -9.84 -29.27 4.00
N ARG A 338 -9.37 -28.33 3.19
CA ARG A 338 -8.42 -27.27 3.56
C ARG A 338 -9.00 -25.88 3.31
N MET A 339 -8.53 -24.89 4.08
CA MET A 339 -8.87 -23.49 3.83
C MET A 339 -7.68 -22.57 4.07
N VAL A 340 -7.49 -21.60 3.16
CA VAL A 340 -6.44 -20.59 3.22
C VAL A 340 -7.07 -19.21 3.13
N LEU A 341 -6.72 -18.32 4.05
CA LEU A 341 -7.13 -16.91 4.05
C LEU A 341 -5.90 -16.02 3.91
N THR A 342 -5.93 -15.06 3.00
CA THR A 342 -4.87 -14.05 2.86
C THR A 342 -5.48 -12.65 2.84
N SER A 343 -4.92 -11.72 3.61
CA SER A 343 -5.39 -10.33 3.59
C SER A 343 -4.43 -9.33 4.22
N GLN A 344 -4.79 -8.05 4.16
CA GLN A 344 -4.28 -7.03 5.09
C GLN A 344 -5.22 -6.99 6.32
N PRO A 345 -4.69 -6.89 7.55
CA PRO A 345 -5.46 -7.02 8.80
C PRO A 345 -6.16 -5.70 9.18
N ALA A 346 -7.00 -5.18 8.29
CA ALA A 346 -7.56 -3.84 8.39
C ALA A 346 -8.65 -3.67 9.47
N ARG A 347 -9.39 -4.73 9.78
CA ARG A 347 -10.54 -4.72 10.70
C ARG A 347 -10.20 -5.49 11.98
N PRO A 348 -10.32 -4.90 13.17
CA PRO A 348 -10.07 -5.60 14.43
C PRO A 348 -11.27 -6.44 14.91
N ALA A 349 -12.09 -6.92 13.97
CA ALA A 349 -13.28 -7.71 14.23
C ALA A 349 -13.70 -8.46 12.95
N GLY A 350 -14.56 -9.46 13.13
CA GLY A 350 -15.06 -10.33 12.06
C GLY A 350 -14.27 -11.62 11.90
N PHE A 351 -14.66 -12.46 10.95
CA PHE A 351 -14.14 -13.83 10.83
C PHE A 351 -12.62 -13.87 10.62
N PHE A 352 -12.07 -13.05 9.72
CA PHE A 352 -10.63 -12.99 9.46
C PHE A 352 -9.82 -12.49 10.67
N TYR A 353 -10.40 -11.61 11.50
CA TYR A 353 -9.79 -11.22 12.78
C TYR A 353 -9.80 -12.40 13.75
N ASP A 354 -10.93 -13.09 13.87
CA ASP A 354 -11.11 -14.23 14.75
C ASP A 354 -10.16 -15.39 14.40
N THR A 355 -9.86 -15.64 13.12
CA THR A 355 -8.87 -16.67 12.71
C THR A 355 -7.46 -16.38 13.21
N HIS A 356 -7.12 -15.12 13.46
CA HIS A 356 -5.83 -14.71 14.06
C HIS A 356 -5.87 -14.59 15.58
N HIS A 357 -7.05 -14.67 16.19
CA HIS A 357 -7.26 -14.51 17.63
C HIS A 357 -8.03 -15.71 18.19
N ARG A 358 -9.32 -15.56 18.45
CA ARG A 358 -10.18 -16.54 19.15
C ARG A 358 -10.19 -17.94 18.52
N LEU A 359 -10.08 -18.03 17.19
CA LEU A 359 -10.12 -19.30 16.45
C LEU A 359 -8.71 -19.84 16.12
N SER A 360 -7.65 -19.13 16.51
CA SER A 360 -6.28 -19.57 16.29
C SER A 360 -5.89 -20.77 17.15
N ILE A 361 -4.94 -21.57 16.71
CA ILE A 361 -4.38 -22.71 17.46
C ILE A 361 -3.85 -22.26 18.82
N GLN A 362 -3.22 -21.08 18.88
CA GLN A 362 -2.68 -20.52 20.12
C GLN A 362 -3.78 -20.24 21.16
N ALA A 363 -4.99 -19.90 20.71
CA ALA A 363 -6.16 -19.69 21.56
C ALA A 363 -6.99 -20.96 21.81
N GLY A 364 -6.51 -22.14 21.39
CA GLY A 364 -7.22 -23.42 21.49
C GLY A 364 -8.20 -23.69 20.34
N GLY A 365 -8.17 -22.88 19.28
CA GLY A 365 -8.88 -23.11 18.03
C GLY A 365 -8.09 -24.00 17.06
N ILE A 366 -8.41 -23.88 15.77
CA ILE A 366 -7.87 -24.76 14.70
C ILE A 366 -7.12 -24.00 13.61
N TRP A 367 -7.15 -22.67 13.61
CA TRP A 367 -6.50 -21.86 12.58
C TRP A 367 -5.02 -21.63 12.89
N ASN A 368 -4.15 -21.99 11.96
CA ASN A 368 -2.75 -21.62 11.99
C ASN A 368 -2.59 -20.18 11.47
N ASN A 369 -2.35 -19.25 12.39
CA ASN A 369 -2.27 -17.81 12.14
C ASN A 369 -0.83 -17.36 11.86
N LEU A 370 -0.55 -17.03 10.61
CA LEU A 370 0.74 -16.51 10.16
C LEU A 370 0.66 -14.98 10.03
N THR A 371 1.63 -14.29 10.62
CA THR A 371 1.75 -12.83 10.53
C THR A 371 3.06 -12.49 9.83
N PHE A 372 2.97 -11.91 8.65
CA PHE A 372 4.15 -11.53 7.86
C PHE A 372 4.38 -10.03 7.96
N SER A 373 5.23 -9.67 8.90
CA SER A 373 5.74 -8.32 9.05
C SER A 373 6.79 -8.01 7.97
N SER A 374 6.73 -6.79 7.46
CA SER A 374 7.81 -6.14 6.75
C SER A 374 9.01 -5.84 7.65
N GLU A 375 8.86 -5.74 8.98
CA GLU A 375 10.00 -5.56 9.90
C GLU A 375 10.84 -6.85 10.07
N ASP A 376 10.17 -8.00 10.03
CA ASP A 376 10.78 -9.29 10.38
C ASP A 376 11.36 -10.02 9.15
N THR A 377 11.02 -9.54 7.96
CA THR A 377 11.57 -10.08 6.73
C THR A 377 12.86 -9.38 6.39
N GLY A 378 13.90 -10.19 6.11
CA GLY A 378 15.13 -9.66 5.54
C GLY A 378 14.85 -8.76 4.33
N LEU A 379 13.78 -9.02 3.56
CA LEU A 379 13.45 -8.39 2.28
C LEU A 379 13.24 -6.86 2.34
N VAL A 380 12.78 -6.30 3.46
CA VAL A 380 12.48 -4.86 3.60
C VAL A 380 13.61 -4.14 4.33
N SER A 381 13.99 -2.95 3.85
CA SER A 381 15.10 -2.22 4.44
C SER A 381 14.77 -1.56 5.77
N GLU A 382 15.74 -1.51 6.69
CA GLU A 382 15.63 -0.75 7.95
C GLU A 382 15.24 0.71 7.70
N LYS A 383 15.75 1.28 6.60
CA LYS A 383 15.41 2.64 6.20
C LYS A 383 13.94 2.81 5.80
N LYS A 384 13.29 1.77 5.25
CA LYS A 384 11.84 1.76 4.96
C LYS A 384 11.02 1.69 6.24
N ILE A 385 11.48 0.92 7.20
CA ILE A 385 10.89 0.85 8.55
C ILE A 385 10.98 2.23 9.22
N ILE A 386 12.14 2.91 9.10
CA ILE A 386 12.34 4.28 9.60
C ILE A 386 11.47 5.31 8.85
N GLU A 387 11.34 5.21 7.53
CA GLU A 387 10.42 6.08 6.77
C GLU A 387 8.99 5.94 7.19
N ALA A 388 8.52 4.70 7.29
CA ALA A 388 7.17 4.41 7.76
C ALA A 388 7.00 4.97 9.18
N LEU A 389 8.03 4.88 10.03
CA LEU A 389 8.01 5.48 11.37
C LEU A 389 7.92 7.01 11.32
N ILE A 390 8.62 7.68 10.41
CA ILE A 390 8.53 9.14 10.23
C ILE A 390 7.17 9.54 9.64
N GLN A 391 6.67 8.79 8.66
CA GLN A 391 5.40 9.05 7.99
C GLN A 391 4.22 8.89 8.97
N TYR A 392 4.16 7.75 9.64
CA TYR A 392 3.05 7.37 10.50
C TYR A 392 3.23 7.90 11.93
N GLY A 393 4.47 8.15 12.36
CA GLY A 393 4.82 8.73 13.66
C GLY A 393 4.99 7.72 14.79
N SER A 394 4.56 6.47 14.61
CA SER A 394 4.66 5.42 15.63
C SER A 394 4.49 4.03 15.00
N ARG A 395 5.12 3.01 15.61
CA ARG A 395 4.88 1.58 15.30
C ARG A 395 3.46 1.12 15.66
N GLU A 396 2.79 1.89 16.51
CA GLU A 396 1.42 1.70 16.98
C GLU A 396 0.41 2.56 16.20
N ASP A 397 0.85 3.35 15.19
CA ASP A 397 -0.09 3.98 14.27
C ASP A 397 -0.83 2.87 13.50
N PRO A 398 -2.17 2.91 13.40
CA PRO A 398 -2.94 1.85 12.77
C PRO A 398 -2.50 1.48 11.34
N GLN A 399 -2.09 2.47 10.53
CA GLN A 399 -1.61 2.16 9.17
C GLN A 399 -0.21 1.52 9.17
N TYR A 400 0.64 1.86 10.14
CA TYR A 400 1.90 1.17 10.34
C TYR A 400 1.65 -0.30 10.69
N MET A 401 0.77 -0.55 11.66
CA MET A 401 0.41 -1.91 12.08
C MET A 401 -0.13 -2.73 10.90
N ILE A 402 -1.10 -2.19 10.15
CA ILE A 402 -1.72 -2.91 9.02
C ILE A 402 -0.73 -3.17 7.89
N ARG A 403 0.01 -2.14 7.45
CA ARG A 403 0.75 -2.18 6.17
C ARG A 403 2.19 -2.65 6.31
N ILE A 404 2.79 -2.41 7.46
CA ILE A 404 4.19 -2.78 7.75
C ILE A 404 4.21 -4.02 8.62
N ARG A 405 3.55 -4.01 9.77
CA ARG A 405 3.69 -5.12 10.74
C ARG A 405 2.80 -6.32 10.42
N GLY A 406 1.81 -6.17 9.55
CA GLY A 406 0.81 -7.20 9.33
C GLY A 406 -0.03 -7.47 10.58
N LEU A 407 -0.15 -6.49 11.49
CA LEU A 407 -0.92 -6.58 12.73
C LEU A 407 -2.27 -5.88 12.61
N PHE A 408 -3.26 -6.44 13.29
CA PHE A 408 -4.54 -5.78 13.47
C PHE A 408 -4.36 -4.57 14.38
N PRO A 409 -4.88 -3.39 14.01
CA PRO A 409 -4.78 -2.23 14.87
C PRO A 409 -5.72 -2.38 16.05
N ASP A 410 -5.20 -2.20 17.27
CA ASP A 410 -6.07 -1.95 18.40
C ASP A 410 -6.73 -0.60 18.15
N LEU A 411 -8.05 -0.58 17.93
CA LEU A 411 -8.80 0.67 17.99
C LEU A 411 -8.81 1.09 19.47
N ALA A 412 -7.71 1.71 19.92
CA ALA A 412 -7.55 2.26 21.25
C ALA A 412 -8.48 3.47 21.40
N GLY A 413 -9.77 3.18 21.55
CA GLY A 413 -10.87 4.13 21.50
C GLY A 413 -11.46 4.28 20.09
N GLU A 414 -12.78 4.45 20.03
CA GLU A 414 -13.50 4.81 18.79
C GLU A 414 -13.03 6.15 18.19
N PHE A 415 -12.11 6.88 18.84
CA PHE A 415 -11.77 8.27 18.58
C PHE A 415 -10.30 8.48 18.22
N LEU A 416 -10.06 9.44 17.33
CA LEU A 416 -8.76 9.67 16.70
C LEU A 416 -7.70 10.33 17.60
N VAL A 417 -8.12 11.06 18.62
CA VAL A 417 -7.25 11.86 19.50
C VAL A 417 -7.59 11.56 20.96
N THR A 418 -6.58 11.21 21.76
CA THR A 418 -6.76 10.99 23.20
C THR A 418 -6.76 12.31 23.98
N ASN A 419 -7.32 12.31 25.20
CA ASN A 419 -7.25 13.49 26.09
C ASN A 419 -5.82 13.98 26.31
N ARG A 420 -4.85 13.07 26.45
CA ARG A 420 -3.43 13.40 26.60
C ARG A 420 -2.90 14.16 25.38
N MET A 421 -3.24 13.71 24.17
CA MET A 421 -2.85 14.37 22.92
C MET A 421 -3.50 15.76 22.80
N ALA A 422 -4.80 15.87 23.09
CA ALA A 422 -5.52 17.14 23.05
C ALA A 422 -4.92 18.17 24.02
N GLU A 423 -4.61 17.77 25.26
CA GLU A 423 -3.92 18.64 26.23
C GLU A 423 -2.50 19.01 25.78
N TYR A 424 -1.79 18.08 25.15
CA TYR A 424 -0.46 18.33 24.60
C TYR A 424 -0.45 19.37 23.46
N ALA A 425 -1.54 19.50 22.71
CA ALA A 425 -1.68 20.52 21.67
C ALA A 425 -1.58 21.96 22.22
N PHE A 426 -1.93 22.20 23.49
CA PHE A 426 -1.82 23.52 24.12
C PHE A 426 -0.44 23.82 24.72
N LYS A 427 0.52 22.87 24.64
CA LYS A 427 1.83 22.98 25.29
C LYS A 427 2.95 23.22 24.29
N GLY A 428 3.71 24.29 24.46
CA GLY A 428 4.89 24.60 23.64
C GLY A 428 4.56 25.23 22.29
N LYS A 429 5.54 25.21 21.38
CA LYS A 429 5.48 25.78 20.03
C LYS A 429 5.75 24.69 19.01
N SER A 430 5.18 24.81 17.81
CA SER A 430 5.47 23.92 16.68
C SER A 430 6.37 24.58 15.65
N LEU A 431 6.52 25.91 15.69
CA LEU A 431 7.31 26.72 14.76
C LEU A 431 8.51 27.32 15.50
N GLY A 432 9.72 26.96 15.05
CA GLY A 432 10.97 27.60 15.45
C GLY A 432 11.20 28.92 14.69
N ALA A 433 11.70 29.94 15.37
CA ALA A 433 11.85 31.29 14.83
C ALA A 433 12.76 31.35 13.59
N GLU A 434 13.90 30.65 13.61
CA GLU A 434 14.86 30.62 12.50
C GLU A 434 14.50 29.55 11.46
N THR A 435 14.22 28.33 11.90
CA THR A 435 13.97 27.17 11.02
C THR A 435 12.68 27.26 10.21
N HIS A 436 11.72 28.08 10.67
CA HIS A 436 10.40 28.22 10.04
C HIS A 436 10.08 29.70 9.74
N ALA A 437 11.11 30.52 9.48
CA ALA A 437 10.99 31.96 9.29
C ALA A 437 10.06 32.37 8.13
N LYS A 438 9.95 31.54 7.08
CA LYS A 438 9.05 31.74 5.92
C LYS A 438 7.66 31.12 6.17
N TYR A 439 7.02 31.48 7.27
CA TYR A 439 5.65 31.07 7.59
C TYR A 439 4.63 31.99 6.89
N GLY A 440 3.37 31.59 6.82
CA GLY A 440 2.24 32.44 6.41
C GLY A 440 1.05 32.28 7.34
N TYR A 441 -0.10 32.81 6.93
CA TYR A 441 -1.34 32.74 7.70
C TYR A 441 -2.49 32.13 6.90
N PHE A 442 -3.29 31.32 7.58
CA PHE A 442 -4.60 30.86 7.12
C PHE A 442 -5.73 31.47 7.94
N ILE A 443 -6.76 31.93 7.23
CA ILE A 443 -8.07 32.26 7.79
C ILE A 443 -8.98 31.07 7.45
N LEU A 444 -9.40 30.34 8.48
CA LEU A 444 -10.12 29.07 8.37
C LEU A 444 -11.59 29.32 8.70
N VAL A 445 -12.49 28.97 7.79
CA VAL A 445 -13.92 29.33 7.90
C VAL A 445 -14.79 28.10 7.65
N ASP A 446 -15.51 27.65 8.68
CA ASP A 446 -16.60 26.67 8.57
C ASP A 446 -17.92 27.36 8.91
N VAL A 447 -18.95 27.17 8.08
CA VAL A 447 -20.26 27.80 8.25
C VAL A 447 -21.25 26.73 8.70
N GLY A 448 -21.90 26.97 9.84
CA GLY A 448 -22.85 26.05 10.45
C GLY A 448 -24.02 25.70 9.53
N GLY A 449 -24.48 24.45 9.57
CA GLY A 449 -25.58 23.94 8.75
C GLY A 449 -27.00 24.41 9.15
N GLY A 450 -27.12 25.51 9.90
CA GLY A 450 -28.37 26.10 10.35
C GLY A 450 -28.42 26.46 11.84
N VAL A 451 -29.18 27.51 12.17
CA VAL A 451 -29.41 28.02 13.53
C VAL A 451 -29.84 26.90 14.49
N GLY A 452 -29.14 26.77 15.61
CA GLY A 452 -29.38 25.76 16.64
C GLY A 452 -28.73 24.39 16.37
N ARG A 453 -28.11 24.17 15.20
CA ARG A 453 -27.56 22.87 14.82
C ARG A 453 -26.04 22.78 14.98
N ASP A 454 -25.33 23.58 14.19
CA ASP A 454 -23.87 23.55 14.10
C ASP A 454 -23.35 24.99 14.31
N ASP A 455 -22.13 25.15 14.82
CA ASP A 455 -21.55 26.49 15.00
C ASP A 455 -20.84 26.96 13.74
N SER A 456 -21.06 28.22 13.35
CA SER A 456 -20.16 28.92 12.43
C SER A 456 -18.86 29.28 13.15
N THR A 457 -17.71 28.99 12.55
CA THR A 457 -16.38 29.21 13.17
C THR A 457 -15.40 29.86 12.21
N ILE A 458 -14.69 30.89 12.71
CA ILE A 458 -13.51 31.49 12.07
C ILE A 458 -12.31 31.25 12.99
N ALA A 459 -11.22 30.73 12.43
CA ALA A 459 -9.97 30.55 13.16
C ALA A 459 -8.75 31.00 12.35
N ILE A 460 -7.73 31.49 13.04
CA ILE A 460 -6.47 31.95 12.43
C ILE A 460 -5.35 31.00 12.82
N ALA A 461 -4.60 30.56 11.81
CA ALA A 461 -3.43 29.71 12.01
C ALA A 461 -2.20 30.31 11.34
N LYS A 462 -1.10 30.37 12.09
CA LYS A 462 0.24 30.59 11.57
C LYS A 462 0.76 29.26 11.04
N VAL A 463 1.17 29.19 9.78
CA VAL A 463 1.48 27.93 9.08
C VAL A 463 2.83 27.94 8.39
N TRP A 464 3.50 26.79 8.38
CA TRP A 464 4.73 26.57 7.63
C TRP A 464 4.75 25.18 7.02
N GLY A 465 5.43 25.03 5.88
CA GLY A 465 5.64 23.76 5.22
C GLY A 465 4.43 23.35 4.37
N THR A 466 4.69 22.58 3.33
CA THR A 466 3.67 22.17 2.36
C THR A 466 3.43 20.67 2.32
N ALA A 467 4.38 19.87 2.83
CA ALA A 467 4.30 18.42 2.82
C ALA A 467 3.46 17.87 3.98
N GLN A 468 3.02 16.62 3.88
CA GLN A 468 2.25 15.95 4.94
C GLN A 468 3.14 15.42 6.08
N TRP A 469 4.35 14.99 5.73
CA TRP A 469 5.38 14.44 6.62
C TRP A 469 6.78 14.81 6.07
N GLY A 470 7.84 14.48 6.81
CA GLY A 470 9.22 14.78 6.43
C GLY A 470 9.70 16.19 6.83
N PRO A 471 10.84 16.67 6.27
CA PRO A 471 11.46 17.93 6.70
C PRO A 471 10.59 19.17 6.52
N HIS A 472 9.77 19.18 5.46
CA HIS A 472 8.81 20.25 5.16
C HIS A 472 7.38 19.90 5.58
N ALA A 473 7.21 18.99 6.53
CA ALA A 473 5.91 18.63 7.07
C ALA A 473 5.19 19.88 7.57
N ARG A 474 3.91 20.00 7.22
CA ARG A 474 2.99 21.04 7.67
C ARG A 474 3.10 21.18 9.17
N ARG A 475 3.44 22.39 9.62
CA ARG A 475 3.46 22.83 11.00
C ARG A 475 2.51 24.00 11.15
N ALA A 476 1.79 24.06 12.25
CA ALA A 476 0.82 25.12 12.45
C ALA A 476 0.59 25.45 13.92
N GLU A 477 0.46 26.75 14.18
CA GLU A 477 0.08 27.31 15.47
C GLU A 477 -1.24 28.04 15.32
N LEU A 478 -2.30 27.54 15.96
CA LEU A 478 -3.58 28.24 16.01
C LEU A 478 -3.46 29.45 16.94
N THR A 479 -3.54 30.66 16.38
CA THR A 479 -3.26 31.90 17.11
C THR A 479 -4.52 32.51 17.72
N LYS A 480 -5.65 32.46 17.01
CA LYS A 480 -6.90 33.13 17.38
C LYS A 480 -8.11 32.37 16.87
N ILE A 481 -9.24 32.50 17.56
CA ILE A 481 -10.56 32.05 17.08
C ILE A 481 -11.47 33.28 17.15
N PRO A 482 -11.48 34.13 16.10
CA PRO A 482 -12.26 35.38 16.12
C PRO A 482 -13.76 35.17 16.32
N LEU A 483 -14.31 34.06 15.81
CA LEU A 483 -15.73 33.77 15.89
C LEU A 483 -15.96 32.27 16.09
N CYS A 484 -16.86 31.93 17.00
CA CYS A 484 -17.47 30.60 17.12
C CYS A 484 -18.85 30.78 17.73
N LYS A 485 -19.90 30.70 16.91
CA LYS A 485 -21.25 31.11 17.31
C LYS A 485 -22.29 30.25 16.61
N ASN A 486 -23.35 29.97 17.35
CA ASN A 486 -24.52 29.24 16.87
C ASN A 486 -25.53 30.18 16.20
N ASN A 487 -25.07 30.97 15.22
CA ASN A 487 -25.91 31.87 14.44
C ASN A 487 -25.22 32.19 13.10
N ASP A 488 -25.93 31.96 11.99
CA ASP A 488 -25.37 32.10 10.65
C ASP A 488 -25.76 33.46 10.06
N ASP A 489 -25.07 34.53 10.47
CA ASP A 489 -25.17 35.84 9.84
C ASP A 489 -24.00 36.05 8.86
N ILE A 490 -24.32 36.02 7.57
CA ILE A 490 -23.35 36.16 6.49
C ILE A 490 -22.64 37.53 6.55
N HIS A 491 -23.32 38.59 6.97
CA HIS A 491 -22.74 39.92 7.07
C HIS A 491 -21.79 40.03 8.27
N GLU A 492 -22.15 39.46 9.42
CA GLU A 492 -21.26 39.35 10.61
C GLU A 492 -20.00 38.55 10.26
N LEU A 493 -20.15 37.39 9.60
CA LEU A 493 -19.04 36.56 9.15
C LEU A 493 -18.14 37.30 8.14
N THR A 494 -18.73 38.04 7.22
CA THR A 494 -17.98 38.83 6.22
C THR A 494 -17.19 39.95 6.89
N ALA A 495 -17.78 40.67 7.84
CA ALA A 495 -17.12 41.74 8.58
C ALA A 495 -15.90 41.20 9.33
N HIS A 496 -16.05 40.08 10.05
CA HIS A 496 -14.93 39.45 10.75
C HIS A 496 -13.83 38.94 9.80
N ILE A 497 -14.19 38.42 8.62
CA ILE A 497 -13.18 38.03 7.61
C ILE A 497 -12.41 39.25 7.13
N GLN A 498 -13.07 40.38 6.88
CA GLN A 498 -12.42 41.62 6.47
C GLN A 498 -11.50 42.18 7.56
N GLU A 499 -11.93 42.17 8.83
CA GLU A 499 -11.08 42.52 9.97
C GLU A 499 -9.84 41.63 10.04
N CYS A 500 -10.00 40.32 9.82
CA CYS A 500 -8.88 39.38 9.79
C CYS A 500 -7.93 39.64 8.62
N LEU A 501 -8.42 40.03 7.44
CA LEU A 501 -7.57 40.38 6.29
C LEU A 501 -6.76 41.66 6.52
N ILE A 502 -7.29 42.59 7.31
CA ILE A 502 -6.55 43.79 7.73
C ILE A 502 -5.44 43.42 8.73
N GLU A 503 -5.76 42.57 9.73
CA GLU A 503 -4.80 42.14 10.75
C GLU A 503 -3.73 41.19 10.19
N TYR A 504 -4.10 40.33 9.23
CA TYR A 504 -3.25 39.32 8.61
C TYR A 504 -3.22 39.52 7.08
N PRO A 505 -2.48 40.53 6.59
CA PRO A 505 -2.32 40.74 5.16
C PRO A 505 -1.69 39.51 4.50
N ASN A 506 -2.06 39.23 3.25
CA ASN A 506 -1.65 38.06 2.47
C ASN A 506 -2.09 36.69 3.04
N ALA A 507 -2.96 36.66 4.05
CA ALA A 507 -3.51 35.41 4.55
C ALA A 507 -4.35 34.69 3.48
N THR A 508 -4.20 33.37 3.40
CA THR A 508 -5.03 32.55 2.52
C THR A 508 -6.30 32.12 3.25
N ILE A 509 -7.46 32.45 2.67
CA ILE A 509 -8.75 32.03 3.22
C ILE A 509 -9.06 30.59 2.76
N LEU A 510 -9.35 29.70 3.71
CA LEU A 510 -9.86 28.36 3.47
C LEU A 510 -11.32 28.31 3.95
N LEU A 511 -12.26 28.17 3.02
CA LEU A 511 -13.70 28.23 3.31
C LEU A 511 -14.38 26.92 2.91
N ASP A 512 -15.12 26.29 3.83
CA ASP A 512 -16.12 25.29 3.43
C ASP A 512 -17.29 26.00 2.73
N SER A 513 -17.28 25.95 1.41
CA SER A 513 -18.27 26.62 0.56
C SER A 513 -19.45 25.71 0.20
N ASN A 514 -19.52 24.51 0.76
CA ASN A 514 -20.64 23.59 0.52
C ASN A 514 -21.80 23.88 1.49
N GLY A 515 -23.03 23.52 1.07
CA GLY A 515 -24.21 23.66 1.93
C GLY A 515 -24.41 25.10 2.41
N ALA A 516 -24.40 25.32 3.72
CA ALA A 516 -24.63 26.63 4.35
C ALA A 516 -23.57 27.68 4.02
N GLY A 517 -22.34 27.26 3.68
CA GLY A 517 -21.26 28.18 3.28
C GLY A 517 -21.41 28.79 1.88
N ALA A 518 -22.36 28.32 1.07
CA ALA A 518 -22.53 28.79 -0.31
C ALA A 518 -22.91 30.27 -0.39
N GLY A 519 -23.74 30.76 0.54
CA GLY A 519 -24.14 32.17 0.60
C GLY A 519 -22.97 33.10 0.94
N LEU A 520 -22.16 32.72 1.93
CA LEU A 520 -20.94 33.47 2.28
C LEU A 520 -19.94 33.47 1.13
N ALA A 521 -19.75 32.33 0.46
CA ALA A 521 -18.89 32.20 -0.71
C ALA A 521 -19.31 33.14 -1.86
N GLN A 522 -20.61 33.28 -2.13
CA GLN A 522 -21.12 34.20 -3.13
C GLN A 522 -20.90 35.66 -2.71
N ASN A 523 -21.14 35.98 -1.44
CA ASN A 523 -20.93 37.34 -0.91
C ASN A 523 -19.46 37.77 -1.03
N LEU A 524 -18.51 36.93 -0.58
CA LEU A 524 -17.08 37.21 -0.67
C LEU A 524 -16.61 37.39 -2.12
N LYS A 525 -17.10 36.57 -3.06
CA LYS A 525 -16.82 36.75 -4.49
C LYS A 525 -17.30 38.09 -5.02
N SER A 526 -18.49 38.53 -4.61
CA SER A 526 -19.05 39.82 -5.03
C SER A 526 -18.22 41.02 -4.55
N LEU A 527 -17.53 40.85 -3.42
CA LEU A 527 -16.60 41.82 -2.85
C LEU A 527 -15.16 41.70 -3.40
N GLY A 528 -14.92 40.80 -4.36
CA GLY A 528 -13.59 40.56 -4.93
C GLY A 528 -12.62 39.85 -3.98
N ILE A 529 -13.11 39.22 -2.91
CA ILE A 529 -12.28 38.51 -1.93
C ILE A 529 -12.05 37.08 -2.42
N PHE A 530 -10.77 36.74 -2.63
CA PHE A 530 -10.36 35.41 -3.05
C PHE A 530 -10.25 34.44 -1.87
N PHE A 531 -10.77 33.24 -2.04
CA PHE A 531 -10.65 32.15 -1.07
C PHE A 531 -10.48 30.81 -1.77
N LYS A 532 -9.93 29.83 -1.06
CA LYS A 532 -9.86 28.45 -1.52
C LYS A 532 -11.06 27.65 -1.00
N PRO A 533 -11.93 27.12 -1.89
CA PRO A 533 -13.07 26.32 -1.48
C PRO A 533 -12.62 24.94 -0.99
N MET A 534 -13.17 24.51 0.15
CA MET A 534 -12.96 23.20 0.74
C MET A 534 -14.12 22.28 0.37
N HIS A 535 -13.80 21.10 -0.17
CA HIS A 535 -14.79 20.08 -0.54
C HIS A 535 -14.51 18.79 0.24
N TRP A 536 -15.09 18.71 1.44
CA TRP A 536 -14.79 17.69 2.45
C TRP A 536 -15.12 16.24 2.07
N GLY A 537 -16.28 16.02 1.45
CA GLY A 537 -16.70 14.71 0.96
C GLY A 537 -16.02 14.28 -0.34
N GLY A 538 -15.23 15.17 -0.95
CA GLY A 538 -14.53 14.89 -2.21
C GLY A 538 -13.41 13.87 -2.04
N GLN A 539 -13.10 13.18 -3.13
CA GLN A 539 -11.92 12.30 -3.20
C GLN A 539 -10.64 13.10 -2.93
N CYS A 540 -9.67 12.43 -2.32
CA CYS A 540 -8.31 12.95 -2.20
C CYS A 540 -7.75 13.28 -3.60
N PHE A 541 -6.99 14.36 -3.71
CA PHE A 541 -6.28 14.80 -4.90
C PHE A 541 -5.18 13.81 -5.28
N SER A 542 -4.30 13.43 -4.35
CA SER A 542 -3.21 12.51 -4.65
C SER A 542 -3.66 11.05 -4.59
N ASN A 543 -3.14 10.23 -5.52
CA ASN A 543 -3.39 8.79 -5.52
C ASN A 543 -2.83 8.12 -4.25
N ALA A 544 -1.76 8.66 -3.65
CA ALA A 544 -1.24 8.19 -2.37
C ALA A 544 -2.29 8.34 -1.27
N ASN A 545 -2.90 9.53 -1.14
CA ASN A 545 -3.96 9.76 -0.16
C ASN A 545 -5.23 8.95 -0.47
N ARG A 546 -5.58 8.71 -1.74
CA ARG A 546 -6.72 7.83 -2.09
C ARG A 546 -6.55 6.38 -1.63
N LYS A 547 -5.31 5.93 -1.43
CA LYS A 547 -5.00 4.61 -0.87
C LYS A 547 -5.07 4.58 0.65
N GLU A 548 -5.03 5.72 1.33
CA GLU A 548 -4.97 5.80 2.79
C GLU A 548 -6.24 6.36 3.42
N TYR A 549 -7.01 7.16 2.68
CA TYR A 549 -8.17 7.90 3.17
C TYR A 549 -9.32 7.77 2.19
N VAL A 550 -10.52 7.53 2.71
CA VAL A 550 -11.75 7.45 1.90
C VAL A 550 -12.03 8.78 1.19
N ASN A 551 -11.74 9.89 1.86
CA ASN A 551 -12.02 11.24 1.39
C ASN A 551 -11.11 12.28 2.07
N LYS A 552 -11.26 13.54 1.65
CA LYS A 552 -10.55 14.70 2.19
C LYS A 552 -10.82 14.94 3.69
N ARG A 553 -12.06 14.71 4.17
CA ARG A 553 -12.46 14.66 5.60
C ARG A 553 -11.47 13.80 6.40
N ALA A 554 -11.29 12.56 5.96
CA ALA A 554 -10.41 11.62 6.64
C ALA A 554 -8.93 11.99 6.54
N GLN A 555 -8.46 12.43 5.37
CA GLN A 555 -7.07 12.85 5.19
C GLN A 555 -6.70 14.00 6.14
N ALA A 556 -7.51 15.05 6.17
CA ALA A 556 -7.27 16.23 6.99
C ALA A 556 -7.19 15.90 8.49
N TYR A 557 -8.14 15.10 8.98
CA TYR A 557 -8.22 14.74 10.40
C TYR A 557 -7.10 13.84 10.87
N VAL A 558 -6.77 12.80 10.09
CA VAL A 558 -5.66 11.91 10.44
C VAL A 558 -4.35 12.68 10.44
N CYS A 559 -4.16 13.59 9.47
CA CYS A 559 -2.98 14.45 9.44
C CYS A 559 -2.92 15.42 10.63
N LEU A 560 -4.05 15.98 11.07
CA LEU A 560 -4.14 16.78 12.29
C LEU A 560 -3.75 15.96 13.52
N SER A 561 -4.29 14.74 13.68
CA SER A 561 -3.96 13.86 14.81
C SER A 561 -2.47 13.52 14.86
N ARG A 562 -1.89 13.13 13.71
CA ARG A 562 -0.44 12.89 13.57
C ARG A 562 0.37 14.14 13.86
N ALA A 563 -0.08 15.32 13.41
CA ALA A 563 0.60 16.57 13.70
C ALA A 563 0.56 16.93 15.20
N ILE A 564 -0.54 16.64 15.90
CA ILE A 564 -0.61 16.80 17.37
C ILE A 564 0.39 15.86 18.04
N GLN A 565 0.38 14.57 17.68
CA GLN A 565 1.25 13.56 18.25
C GLN A 565 2.73 13.91 18.07
N GLN A 566 3.10 14.36 16.88
CA GLN A 566 4.48 14.72 16.51
C GLN A 566 4.85 16.16 16.94
N GLY A 567 3.98 16.88 17.65
CA GLY A 567 4.23 18.26 18.10
C GLY A 567 4.28 19.32 16.99
N ARG A 568 3.81 18.99 15.78
CA ARG A 568 3.72 19.89 14.62
C ARG A 568 2.48 20.78 14.61
N PHE A 569 1.45 20.46 15.41
CA PHE A 569 0.29 21.32 15.62
C PHE A 569 0.23 21.79 17.08
N LYS A 570 0.11 23.10 17.30
CA LYS A 570 -0.10 23.69 18.62
C LYS A 570 -1.22 24.72 18.61
N ILE A 571 -1.89 24.87 19.75
CA ILE A 571 -2.92 25.88 19.98
C ILE A 571 -2.36 26.91 20.95
N ARG A 572 -2.29 28.16 20.51
CA ARG A 572 -1.65 29.27 21.25
C ARG A 572 -2.65 30.16 21.97
N THR A 573 -3.93 30.05 21.66
CA THR A 573 -5.03 30.70 22.38
C THR A 573 -5.63 29.74 23.41
N MET A 574 -6.03 30.28 24.58
CA MET A 574 -6.79 29.54 25.59
C MET A 574 -8.31 29.69 25.41
N PHE A 575 -8.74 30.54 24.47
CA PHE A 575 -10.15 30.75 24.16
C PHE A 575 -10.80 29.44 23.72
N LEU A 576 -11.95 29.12 24.31
CA LEU A 576 -12.71 27.88 24.08
C LEU A 576 -11.93 26.58 24.31
N LYS A 577 -10.84 26.59 25.10
CA LYS A 577 -10.00 25.40 25.36
C LYS A 577 -10.81 24.15 25.70
N SER A 578 -11.74 24.24 26.66
CA SER A 578 -12.55 23.08 27.09
C SER A 578 -13.41 22.51 25.96
N LYS A 579 -14.03 23.38 25.15
CA LYS A 579 -14.85 22.99 24.00
C LYS A 579 -14.01 22.36 22.88
N VAL A 580 -12.84 22.93 22.62
CA VAL A 580 -11.85 22.39 21.67
C VAL A 580 -11.39 21.00 22.08
N ILE A 581 -11.01 20.80 23.35
CA ILE A 581 -10.59 19.48 23.86
C ILE A 581 -11.73 18.47 23.74
N GLN A 582 -12.95 18.86 24.10
CA GLN A 582 -14.13 18.00 23.96
C GLN A 582 -14.37 17.58 22.50
N GLN A 583 -14.25 18.49 21.54
CA GLN A 583 -14.42 18.15 20.12
C GLN A 583 -13.27 17.30 19.59
N LEU A 584 -12.01 17.65 19.88
CA LEU A 584 -10.83 16.88 19.43
C LEU A 584 -10.90 15.42 19.86
N THR A 585 -11.29 15.18 21.12
CA THR A 585 -11.32 13.84 21.73
C THR A 585 -12.54 13.01 21.38
N ARG A 586 -13.47 13.55 20.59
CA ARG A 586 -14.73 12.91 20.19
C ARG A 586 -14.89 12.84 18.68
N VAL A 587 -13.79 12.72 17.95
CA VAL A 587 -13.83 12.52 16.48
C VAL A 587 -13.70 11.03 16.19
N PRO A 588 -14.82 10.35 15.85
CA PRO A 588 -14.79 8.92 15.64
C PRO A 588 -14.25 8.55 14.26
N TYR A 589 -13.52 7.44 14.21
CA TYR A 589 -12.97 6.91 12.97
C TYR A 589 -13.20 5.40 12.84
N THR A 590 -13.10 4.92 11.61
CA THR A 590 -13.11 3.51 11.24
C THR A 590 -12.22 3.30 10.02
N PHE A 591 -11.98 2.06 9.64
CA PHE A 591 -11.41 1.70 8.34
C PHE A 591 -12.51 1.24 7.38
N ASP A 592 -12.31 1.48 6.09
CA ASP A 592 -13.10 0.82 5.05
C ASP A 592 -12.51 -0.55 4.67
N GLU A 593 -13.11 -1.18 3.67
CA GLU A 593 -12.73 -2.52 3.21
C GLU A 593 -11.32 -2.56 2.58
N GLN A 594 -10.78 -1.40 2.15
CA GLN A 594 -9.43 -1.26 1.58
C GLN A 594 -8.42 -0.70 2.60
N ALA A 595 -8.71 -0.83 3.90
CA ALA A 595 -7.85 -0.34 4.98
C ALA A 595 -7.60 1.18 4.95
N ARG A 596 -8.56 1.96 4.44
CA ARG A 596 -8.48 3.42 4.39
C ARG A 596 -9.21 4.03 5.57
N PHE A 597 -8.63 5.07 6.16
CA PHE A 597 -9.29 5.83 7.21
C PHE A 597 -10.59 6.45 6.68
N LYS A 598 -11.64 6.31 7.49
CA LYS A 598 -12.93 6.97 7.35
C LYS A 598 -13.25 7.66 8.66
N ILE A 599 -13.47 8.97 8.60
CA ILE A 599 -14.05 9.73 9.71
C ILE A 599 -15.56 9.75 9.49
N LEU A 600 -16.33 9.50 10.55
CA LEU A 600 -17.79 9.51 10.44
C LEU A 600 -18.26 10.90 9.98
N SER A 601 -19.28 10.90 9.12
CA SER A 601 -20.00 12.10 8.70
C SER A 601 -20.72 12.75 9.88
N LYS A 602 -21.05 14.05 9.77
CA LYS A 602 -21.84 14.77 10.79
C LYS A 602 -23.17 14.04 11.07
N GLU A 603 -23.78 13.42 10.06
CA GLU A 603 -25.01 12.63 10.20
C GLU A 603 -24.79 11.31 10.98
N GLU A 604 -23.75 10.54 10.66
CA GLU A 604 -23.40 9.32 11.39
C GLU A 604 -23.07 9.62 12.86
N MET A 605 -22.35 10.72 13.13
CA MET A 605 -22.04 11.19 14.49
C MET A 605 -23.31 11.53 15.26
N ARG A 606 -24.24 12.26 14.64
CA ARG A 606 -25.53 12.61 15.25
C ARG A 606 -26.36 11.38 15.61
N ARG A 607 -26.41 10.37 14.73
CA ARG A 607 -27.10 9.09 15.03
C ARG A 607 -26.50 8.36 16.23
N LYS A 608 -25.22 8.58 16.52
CA LYS A 608 -24.52 8.08 17.72
C LYS A 608 -24.58 9.02 18.93
N GLY A 609 -25.31 10.13 18.85
CA GLY A 609 -25.39 11.12 19.93
C GLY A 609 -24.11 11.95 20.13
N ILE A 610 -23.24 12.01 19.12
CA ILE A 610 -21.99 12.79 19.15
C ILE A 610 -22.21 14.11 18.41
N SER A 611 -21.92 15.23 19.07
CA SER A 611 -21.99 16.57 18.49
C SER A 611 -20.97 16.78 17.37
N SER A 612 -21.29 17.65 16.40
CA SER A 612 -20.38 18.02 15.32
C SER A 612 -19.12 18.72 15.86
N PRO A 613 -17.94 18.43 15.30
CA PRO A 613 -16.69 19.04 15.74
C PRO A 613 -16.39 20.33 14.93
N ASP A 614 -17.30 21.29 14.88
CA ASP A 614 -17.23 22.44 13.95
C ASP A 614 -15.96 23.31 14.12
N ILE A 615 -15.47 23.47 15.37
CA ILE A 615 -14.21 24.20 15.61
C ILE A 615 -13.03 23.39 15.07
N VAL A 616 -13.01 22.09 15.34
CA VAL A 616 -11.91 21.21 14.94
C VAL A 616 -11.93 20.93 13.43
N ASP A 617 -13.09 21.00 12.78
CA ASP A 617 -13.21 20.95 11.32
C ASP A 617 -12.33 22.06 10.71
N THR A 618 -12.38 23.30 11.24
CA THR A 618 -11.50 24.39 10.79
C THR A 618 -10.02 24.06 11.00
N PHE A 619 -9.64 23.42 12.10
CA PHE A 619 -8.23 23.08 12.38
C PHE A 619 -7.71 22.02 11.41
N ALA A 620 -8.56 21.07 11.02
CA ALA A 620 -8.22 20.04 10.06
C ALA A 620 -7.94 20.63 8.66
N PHE A 621 -8.58 21.74 8.27
CA PHE A 621 -8.36 22.38 6.96
C PHE A 621 -6.89 22.73 6.70
N ILE A 622 -6.14 23.05 7.77
CA ILE A 622 -4.71 23.37 7.72
C ILE A 622 -3.90 22.25 7.06
N PHE A 623 -4.30 21.00 7.33
CA PHE A 623 -3.60 19.79 6.91
C PHE A 623 -4.16 19.18 5.62
N LEU A 624 -5.13 19.84 4.99
CA LEU A 624 -5.70 19.37 3.74
C LEU A 624 -4.68 19.46 2.60
N GLU A 625 -4.60 18.42 1.79
CA GLU A 625 -3.69 18.41 0.64
C GLU A 625 -4.00 19.52 -0.39
N GLY A 626 -2.96 20.00 -1.07
CA GLY A 626 -3.04 21.13 -2.00
C GLY A 626 -3.24 22.49 -1.31
N THR A 627 -3.45 22.50 0.01
CA THR A 627 -3.06 23.54 0.96
C THR A 627 -1.87 24.43 0.62
N MET A 628 -1.99 25.67 0.15
CA MET A 628 -0.84 26.57 -0.06
C MET A 628 -1.02 27.88 0.72
N TYR A 629 0.08 28.43 1.23
CA TYR A 629 0.13 29.73 1.89
C TYR A 629 1.13 30.64 1.18
N THR A 630 0.89 31.95 1.26
CA THR A 630 1.88 32.97 0.91
C THR A 630 2.70 33.28 2.15
N PRO A 631 4.05 33.27 2.08
CA PRO A 631 4.87 33.73 3.19
C PRO A 631 4.39 35.11 3.65
N ALA A 632 4.24 35.28 4.96
CA ALA A 632 3.98 36.58 5.53
C ALA A 632 5.18 37.46 5.19
N ASP A 633 4.91 38.62 4.61
CA ASP A 633 5.92 39.66 4.53
C ASP A 633 6.17 40.06 5.99
N ASN A 634 7.29 39.60 6.57
CA ASN A 634 7.78 40.18 7.80
C ASN A 634 7.91 41.66 7.50
N GLY A 635 7.04 42.47 8.11
CA GLY A 635 6.76 43.83 7.68
C GLY A 635 8.02 44.55 7.20
N VAL A 636 7.84 45.32 6.13
CA VAL A 636 8.64 46.53 5.90
C VAL A 636 8.91 47.14 7.27
N ASN A 637 10.17 47.12 7.71
CA ASN A 637 10.60 47.98 8.79
C ASN A 637 10.38 49.38 8.19
N LEU A 638 9.31 50.06 8.60
CA LEU A 638 9.17 51.50 8.37
C LEU A 638 10.15 52.19 9.31
N ASP A 639 11.43 51.98 9.05
CA ASP A 639 12.48 52.87 9.56
C ASP A 639 12.53 54.05 8.57
N PRO A 640 12.23 55.29 8.97
CA PRO A 640 12.05 56.41 8.05
C PRO A 640 13.32 56.87 7.32
N GLU A 641 14.44 56.16 7.43
CA GLU A 641 15.74 56.59 6.92
C GLU A 641 16.55 55.46 6.30
N SER A 642 16.09 54.85 5.20
CA SER A 642 17.02 54.24 4.25
C SER A 642 16.43 54.10 2.84
N TYR A 643 16.30 55.22 2.13
CA TYR A 643 16.29 55.18 0.67
C TYR A 643 17.73 54.96 0.18
N GLY A 644 18.03 53.75 -0.28
CA GLY A 644 19.32 53.42 -0.88
C GLY A 644 19.21 52.20 -1.79
N HIS A 645 19.53 52.39 -3.06
CA HIS A 645 19.57 51.37 -4.12
C HIS A 645 20.50 50.20 -3.81
N GLY A 646 20.17 48.98 -4.27
CA GLY A 646 21.15 47.88 -4.36
C GLY A 646 20.59 46.49 -4.63
N GLU A 647 20.75 46.07 -5.89
CA GLU A 647 20.78 44.76 -6.55
C GLU A 647 20.80 43.45 -5.72
N GLY A 648 20.18 42.40 -6.30
CA GLY A 648 19.97 41.11 -5.66
C GLY A 648 21.18 40.18 -5.58
N ALA A 649 21.03 39.11 -4.79
CA ALA A 649 21.81 37.88 -4.94
C ALA A 649 21.09 36.69 -4.29
N ASN A 650 20.98 35.61 -5.06
CA ASN A 650 20.68 34.26 -4.63
C ASN A 650 21.60 33.80 -3.48
N THR A 651 21.04 33.27 -2.40
CA THR A 651 21.77 32.33 -1.54
C THR A 651 20.90 31.11 -1.22
N VAL A 652 21.46 29.96 -1.61
CA VAL A 652 20.97 28.59 -1.38
C VAL A 652 21.13 28.27 0.11
N GLY A 653 20.05 27.87 0.77
CA GLY A 653 20.09 27.46 2.18
C GLY A 653 20.83 26.14 2.37
N THR A 654 21.73 26.11 3.36
CA THR A 654 22.51 24.94 3.79
C THR A 654 21.61 23.88 4.46
N PRO A 655 21.83 22.57 4.28
CA PRO A 655 21.06 21.54 4.97
C PRO A 655 21.39 21.50 6.48
N ALA A 656 20.37 21.22 7.31
CA ALA A 656 20.51 20.99 8.75
C ALA A 656 21.50 19.85 9.05
N SER A 657 22.24 19.98 10.16
CA SER A 657 23.29 19.03 10.54
C SER A 657 22.74 17.63 10.85
N THR A 658 23.54 16.61 10.57
CA THR A 658 23.26 15.19 10.82
C THR A 658 22.90 14.88 12.28
N LEU A 659 23.29 15.75 13.22
CA LEU A 659 23.00 15.61 14.66
C LEU A 659 21.53 15.91 15.00
N GLU A 660 20.94 16.94 14.39
CA GLU A 660 19.52 17.28 14.62
C GLU A 660 18.59 16.20 14.05
N GLN A 661 18.98 15.58 12.93
CA GLN A 661 18.27 14.45 12.36
C GLN A 661 18.37 13.19 13.24
N ALA A 662 19.52 12.95 13.87
CA ALA A 662 19.71 11.82 14.79
C ALA A 662 18.90 11.96 16.08
N SER A 663 18.83 13.17 16.66
CA SER A 663 18.06 13.42 17.88
C SER A 663 16.54 13.24 17.67
N ALA A 664 16.02 13.60 16.50
CA ALA A 664 14.61 13.42 16.18
C ALA A 664 14.21 11.94 15.98
N VAL A 665 15.18 11.05 15.70
CA VAL A 665 14.96 9.62 15.48
C VAL A 665 15.14 8.81 16.77
N ALA A 666 16.01 9.24 17.69
CA ALA A 666 16.24 8.57 18.96
C ALA A 666 14.97 8.51 19.84
N ASP A 667 14.19 9.59 19.89
CA ASP A 667 12.94 9.66 20.66
C ASP A 667 11.78 8.81 20.07
N LEU A 668 11.91 8.33 18.83
CA LEU A 668 10.91 7.49 18.15
C LEU A 668 11.20 5.98 18.28
N LEU A 669 12.42 5.62 18.67
CA LEU A 669 12.87 4.24 18.84
C LEU A 669 12.89 3.77 20.30
N SER A 670 12.79 4.69 21.27
CA SER A 670 12.55 4.41 22.70
C SER A 670 11.07 4.22 22.97
#